data_AF-A0A1L7N6R9-F1
#
_entry.id   AF-A0A1L7N6R9-F1
#
_cell.length_a   1.000
_cell.length_b   1.000
_cell.length_c   1.000
_cell.angle_alpha   90.00
_cell.angle_beta   90.00
_cell.angle_gamma   90.00
#
_symmetry.space_group_name_H-M   'P 1'
#
loop_
_entity.id
_entity.type
_entity.pdbx_description
1 polymer ?
#
loop_
_entity_poly.entity_id
_entity_poly.type
_entity_poly.pdbx_seq_one_letter_code
_entity_poly.pdbx_strand_id
1 'polypeptide(L)'
;MSTLPLTEAILLEIHQSLGCPSYPTTKKNKFATGQDSLAAHKAMGEEVLHAIFDALDMDPRARVDAIDNLTEFGNAYKYLELNTWTFAADERQVLWMLLGYFYMPGLARRAAFWSLEETLDMGMPGGRFWYLPEPREVDGQSSLYPPAAQVLDWLLDLLGMTLEEFADQRSESTDGGHDGLRRSLYNWRMGTTPDLSTIKKYFSKDLQVEFKGAFALDDSRSPAEQFADALAFVARKQLSTDQLRLEIPMTQPHRLEAILGSSADDEEKAAFVGYLARRYAAPSTHTIRQRLLFARMVQDGYTRLLKFLCPGVDRQCADARQNKLLQLFAIYKLVYNLTIDAWRNCRDQGEAAENAWFEEHLPPLERHGLFLSILPSRRETATLELAHQLTRHFSEVQSGAELEDHLGLDAESALPIIQRNAEHAAAIADELSTELHLVARMKNSSSWRALQSEHRYWVVSQVANHPDLSLRAKEAAIQRLRELAITPARTVQTILLELNAYLNGEHKQRPKDSRKRVQALLDEAEASEGFALWRAAILQYRAKHLLACNDFEGAGKLFRAALDAGLERNYGPLRGEIARDCLALVVANQKLIPESHEKYYREMLAGGMVEDSEIPSIEDTARWAGDYFWSTLYKPYPGIERLQPLAREKVEESIRLLMAGDQQGLLAWMERNRGKLNSPLPLVTGDSLLMHWIKGRSHFLQGLPQLRQMTPGELHGELQRFEIMLEHWHQAIGLLVQKAPKQLNIADYKKQTPLMLMAEAGDTELVRIMLQAGADPEMQDQQGMTALHSAIKSRVVRCVDALLDHPCRLDKLTCDGQSPLHTAAWTGNLHATRRLLQLAPKLAWQRNSQGMTPLERIEYLIDNPQALIHLVEELERQGRHCATKVELLDVADMLAKAEPTPTG
;
A
#
# COMPACT_ATOMS: atom_id res chain seq x y z
N MET A 1 8.41 17.44 5.36
CA MET A 1 9.67 16.65 5.26
C MET A 1 9.98 16.49 3.78
N SER A 2 11.24 16.32 3.36
CA SER A 2 11.59 16.18 1.93
C SER A 2 11.36 14.74 1.44
N THR A 3 10.19 14.18 1.73
CA THR A 3 9.76 12.83 1.35
C THR A 3 8.70 12.91 0.27
N LEU A 4 8.51 11.82 -0.46
CA LEU A 4 7.32 11.67 -1.30
C LEU A 4 6.07 11.58 -0.39
N PRO A 5 4.99 12.35 -0.65
CA PRO A 5 3.77 12.28 0.17
C PRO A 5 3.10 10.90 0.10
N LEU A 6 2.87 10.26 1.25
CA LEU A 6 2.16 8.98 1.28
C LEU A 6 0.72 9.13 0.78
N THR A 7 0.14 8.06 0.23
CA THR A 7 -1.26 8.00 -0.22
C THR A 7 -2.23 8.48 0.85
N GLU A 8 -1.96 8.16 2.12
CA GLU A 8 -2.75 8.58 3.27
C GLU A 8 -2.75 10.10 3.48
N ALA A 9 -1.61 10.75 3.26
CA ALA A 9 -1.53 12.20 3.31
C ALA A 9 -2.40 12.81 2.19
N ILE A 10 -2.33 12.26 0.97
CA ILE A 10 -3.14 12.72 -0.17
C ILE A 10 -4.63 12.55 0.12
N LEU A 11 -5.07 11.41 0.66
CA LEU A 11 -6.46 11.17 1.02
C LEU A 11 -6.96 12.17 2.08
N LEU A 12 -6.13 12.50 3.07
CA LEU A 12 -6.46 13.53 4.06
C LEU A 12 -6.59 14.93 3.43
N GLU A 13 -5.78 15.25 2.42
CA GLU A 13 -5.87 16.50 1.68
C GLU A 13 -7.15 16.58 0.83
N ILE A 14 -7.58 15.48 0.20
CA ILE A 14 -8.86 15.37 -0.53
C ILE A 14 -10.02 15.53 0.45
N HIS A 15 -10.00 14.77 1.55
CA HIS A 15 -11.00 14.82 2.61
C HIS A 15 -11.16 16.23 3.18
N GLN A 16 -10.05 16.94 3.43
CA GLN A 16 -10.07 18.33 3.88
C GLN A 16 -10.65 19.27 2.82
N SER A 17 -10.30 19.08 1.54
CA SER A 17 -10.75 19.93 0.43
C SER A 17 -12.26 19.79 0.16
N LEU A 18 -12.86 18.64 0.51
CA LEU A 18 -14.30 18.41 0.50
C LEU A 18 -15.05 19.06 1.68
N GLY A 19 -14.32 19.57 2.68
CA GLY A 19 -14.91 20.17 3.88
C GLY A 19 -15.41 19.14 4.90
N CYS A 20 -14.85 17.93 4.90
CA CYS A 20 -15.20 16.90 5.87
C CYS A 20 -14.62 17.23 7.28
N PRO A 21 -15.23 16.72 8.36
CA PRO A 21 -14.82 17.05 9.74
C PRO A 21 -13.37 16.65 10.05
N SER A 22 -12.58 17.56 10.63
CA SER A 22 -11.17 17.29 10.92
C SER A 22 -10.96 16.25 12.04
N TYR A 23 -9.95 15.41 11.90
CA TYR A 23 -9.46 14.53 12.96
C TYR A 23 -8.53 15.26 13.95
N PRO A 24 -8.37 14.76 15.19
CA PRO A 24 -7.33 15.23 16.10
C PRO A 24 -5.95 15.18 15.46
N THR A 25 -5.14 16.23 15.64
CA THR A 25 -3.83 16.40 14.96
C THR A 25 -2.91 15.19 15.12
N THR A 26 -2.89 14.58 16.31
CA THR A 26 -2.07 13.38 16.56
C THR A 26 -2.52 12.18 15.73
N LYS A 27 -3.84 11.95 15.61
CA LYS A 27 -4.41 10.87 14.78
C LYS A 27 -4.13 11.14 13.30
N LYS A 28 -4.39 12.37 12.84
CA LYS A 28 -4.10 12.82 11.45
C LYS A 28 -2.62 12.60 11.10
N ASN A 29 -1.70 13.06 11.95
CA ASN A 29 -0.27 12.98 11.67
C ASN A 29 0.21 11.53 11.62
N LYS A 30 -0.20 10.69 12.57
CA LYS A 30 0.18 9.26 12.58
C LYS A 30 -0.27 8.56 11.30
N PHE A 31 -1.50 8.78 10.86
CA PHE A 31 -2.01 8.20 9.61
C PHE A 31 -1.26 8.74 8.39
N ALA A 32 -1.10 10.07 8.29
CA ALA A 32 -0.39 10.71 7.18
C ALA A 32 1.08 10.27 7.02
N THR A 33 1.73 9.88 8.11
CA THR A 33 3.13 9.40 8.11
C THR A 33 3.27 7.88 8.15
N GLY A 34 2.16 7.13 8.12
CA GLY A 34 2.16 5.67 8.26
C GLY A 34 2.71 5.19 9.60
N GLN A 35 2.53 5.96 10.68
CA GLN A 35 3.06 5.69 12.02
C GLN A 35 2.03 5.11 13.00
N ASP A 36 0.79 4.89 12.57
CA ASP A 36 -0.23 4.22 13.39
C ASP A 36 -0.10 2.68 13.36
N SER A 37 -0.68 1.98 14.32
CA SER A 37 -0.79 0.50 14.25
C SER A 37 -1.51 0.09 12.96
N LEU A 38 -1.19 -1.06 12.38
CA LEU A 38 -1.80 -1.55 11.13
C LEU A 38 -3.32 -1.64 11.25
N ALA A 39 -3.83 -2.09 12.41
CA ALA A 39 -5.26 -2.15 12.67
C ALA A 39 -5.91 -0.75 12.69
N ALA A 40 -5.31 0.21 13.40
CA ALA A 40 -5.82 1.59 13.43
C ALA A 40 -5.66 2.31 12.08
N HIS A 41 -4.58 2.02 11.36
CA HIS A 41 -4.28 2.54 10.03
C HIS A 41 -5.33 2.08 9.02
N LYS A 42 -5.64 0.77 8.99
CA LYS A 42 -6.71 0.21 8.15
C LYS A 42 -8.06 0.84 8.48
N ALA A 43 -8.43 0.88 9.76
CA ALA A 43 -9.71 1.44 10.19
C ALA A 43 -9.85 2.93 9.82
N MET A 44 -8.78 3.72 9.98
CA MET A 44 -8.80 5.13 9.59
C MET A 44 -8.81 5.31 8.07
N GLY A 45 -8.12 4.45 7.32
CA GLY A 45 -8.16 4.47 5.84
C GLY A 45 -9.58 4.23 5.32
N GLU A 46 -10.27 3.22 5.86
CA GLU A 46 -11.68 2.94 5.55
C GLU A 46 -12.58 4.12 5.95
N GLU A 47 -12.42 4.68 7.15
CA GLU A 47 -13.16 5.84 7.66
C GLU A 47 -13.01 7.06 6.72
N VAL A 48 -11.78 7.38 6.32
CA VAL A 48 -11.48 8.53 5.44
C VAL A 48 -12.06 8.31 4.04
N LEU A 49 -11.90 7.12 3.46
CA LEU A 49 -12.44 6.80 2.14
C LEU A 49 -13.97 6.86 2.12
N HIS A 50 -14.63 6.26 3.11
CA HIS A 50 -16.09 6.34 3.23
C HIS A 50 -16.57 7.77 3.41
N ALA A 51 -15.89 8.59 4.22
CA ALA A 51 -16.22 10.00 4.37
C ALA A 51 -16.08 10.79 3.05
N ILE A 52 -15.07 10.49 2.22
CA ILE A 52 -14.90 11.07 0.88
C ILE A 52 -16.06 10.65 -0.03
N PHE A 53 -16.38 9.36 -0.09
CA PHE A 53 -17.45 8.83 -0.93
C PHE A 53 -18.83 9.35 -0.54
N ASP A 54 -19.09 9.49 0.76
CA ASP A 54 -20.33 10.05 1.28
C ASP A 54 -20.43 11.56 1.04
N ALA A 55 -19.31 12.28 1.14
CA ALA A 55 -19.27 13.71 0.81
C ALA A 55 -19.56 13.94 -0.68
N LEU A 56 -19.05 13.06 -1.55
CA LEU A 56 -19.29 13.05 -2.99
C LEU A 56 -20.58 12.33 -3.39
N ASP A 57 -21.47 11.92 -2.47
CA ASP A 57 -22.75 11.26 -2.78
C ASP A 57 -22.62 10.10 -3.82
N MET A 58 -21.52 9.33 -3.74
CA MET A 58 -21.20 8.25 -4.69
C MET A 58 -22.05 7.00 -4.44
N ASP A 59 -22.55 6.39 -5.50
CA ASP A 59 -23.28 5.11 -5.43
C ASP A 59 -22.32 3.92 -5.22
N PRO A 60 -22.84 2.74 -4.81
CA PRO A 60 -21.99 1.59 -4.50
C PRO A 60 -21.10 1.10 -5.65
N ARG A 61 -21.53 1.20 -6.92
CA ARG A 61 -20.72 0.75 -8.05
C ARG A 61 -19.56 1.71 -8.29
N ALA A 62 -19.83 3.01 -8.28
CA ALA A 62 -18.79 4.03 -8.40
C ALA A 62 -17.75 3.95 -7.26
N ARG A 63 -18.17 3.56 -6.04
CA ARG A 63 -17.24 3.34 -4.92
C ARG A 63 -16.27 2.19 -5.18
N VAL A 64 -16.75 1.08 -5.75
CA VAL A 64 -15.90 -0.08 -6.09
C VAL A 64 -14.89 0.32 -7.17
N ASP A 65 -15.36 0.93 -8.25
CA ASP A 65 -14.47 1.38 -9.34
C ASP A 65 -13.42 2.39 -8.85
N ALA A 66 -13.80 3.32 -7.97
CA ALA A 66 -12.87 4.26 -7.38
C ALA A 66 -11.79 3.58 -6.52
N ILE A 67 -12.13 2.53 -5.76
CA ILE A 67 -11.16 1.77 -4.96
C ILE A 67 -10.16 1.04 -5.86
N ASP A 68 -10.64 0.40 -6.94
CA ASP A 68 -9.77 -0.33 -7.87
C ASP A 68 -8.79 0.64 -8.56
N ASN A 69 -9.29 1.79 -9.02
CA ASN A 69 -8.46 2.85 -9.60
C ASN A 69 -7.43 3.43 -8.61
N LEU A 70 -7.85 3.68 -7.36
CA LEU A 70 -6.94 4.16 -6.31
C LEU A 70 -5.87 3.12 -5.97
N THR A 71 -6.19 1.83 -6.04
CA THR A 71 -5.25 0.74 -5.78
C THR A 71 -4.20 0.66 -6.87
N GLU A 72 -4.59 0.71 -8.15
CA GLU A 72 -3.63 0.72 -9.26
C GLU A 72 -2.72 1.96 -9.20
N PHE A 73 -3.30 3.14 -8.94
CA PHE A 73 -2.54 4.37 -8.75
C PHE A 73 -1.56 4.25 -7.56
N GLY A 74 -2.05 3.73 -6.43
CA GLY A 74 -1.26 3.53 -5.22
C GLY A 74 -0.08 2.59 -5.43
N ASN A 75 -0.26 1.51 -6.20
CA ASN A 75 0.81 0.57 -6.52
C ASN A 75 1.90 1.21 -7.40
N ALA A 76 1.51 1.91 -8.46
CA ALA A 76 2.46 2.64 -9.30
C ALA A 76 3.20 3.72 -8.51
N TYR A 77 2.48 4.47 -7.67
CA TYR A 77 3.08 5.48 -6.80
C TYR A 77 4.05 4.86 -5.79
N LYS A 78 3.68 3.73 -5.19
CA LYS A 78 4.53 3.05 -4.21
C LYS A 78 5.83 2.58 -4.84
N TYR A 79 5.76 2.07 -6.05
CA TYR A 79 6.94 1.67 -6.81
C TYR A 79 7.84 2.87 -7.16
N LEU A 80 7.25 4.02 -7.51
CA LEU A 80 7.98 5.28 -7.70
C LEU A 80 8.69 5.71 -6.41
N GLU A 81 7.99 5.68 -5.26
CA GLU A 81 8.53 6.02 -3.94
C GLU A 81 9.72 5.16 -3.57
N LEU A 82 9.61 3.84 -3.72
CA LEU A 82 10.68 2.90 -3.35
C LEU A 82 11.94 3.05 -4.21
N ASN A 83 11.84 3.64 -5.40
CA ASN A 83 12.96 3.80 -6.33
C ASN A 83 13.46 5.25 -6.49
N THR A 84 12.92 6.20 -5.70
CA THR A 84 13.30 7.61 -5.79
C THR A 84 14.16 8.05 -4.59
N TRP A 85 15.22 8.83 -4.81
CA TRP A 85 15.97 9.48 -3.72
C TRP A 85 15.87 11.00 -3.84
N THR A 86 15.54 11.69 -2.74
CA THR A 86 15.28 13.14 -2.77
C THR A 86 16.51 14.01 -2.47
N PHE A 87 17.63 13.42 -2.05
CA PHE A 87 18.90 14.12 -1.81
C PHE A 87 18.75 15.48 -1.13
N ALA A 88 19.10 16.59 -1.79
CA ALA A 88 19.05 17.93 -1.22
C ALA A 88 17.75 18.69 -1.51
N ALA A 89 16.83 18.11 -2.31
CA ALA A 89 15.56 18.73 -2.66
C ALA A 89 14.74 19.09 -1.42
N ASP A 90 14.07 20.24 -1.46
CA ASP A 90 13.09 20.62 -0.46
C ASP A 90 11.69 20.08 -0.79
N GLU A 91 10.77 20.18 0.18
CA GLU A 91 9.41 19.66 0.05
C GLU A 91 8.63 20.27 -1.13
N ARG A 92 8.86 21.54 -1.46
CA ARG A 92 8.19 22.19 -2.60
C ARG A 92 8.71 21.65 -3.92
N GLN A 93 10.03 21.47 -4.04
CA GLN A 93 10.67 20.93 -5.22
C GLN A 93 10.23 19.47 -5.47
N VAL A 94 10.21 18.63 -4.43
CA VAL A 94 9.74 17.24 -4.54
C VAL A 94 8.28 17.20 -5.01
N LEU A 95 7.39 17.95 -4.35
CA LEU A 95 5.98 17.98 -4.71
C LEU A 95 5.76 18.51 -6.13
N TRP A 96 6.47 19.57 -6.51
CA TRP A 96 6.34 20.18 -7.83
C TRP A 96 6.70 19.22 -8.97
N MET A 97 7.79 18.47 -8.82
CA MET A 97 8.18 17.45 -9.81
C MET A 97 7.14 16.34 -9.91
N LEU A 98 6.64 15.82 -8.79
CA LEU A 98 5.61 14.78 -8.81
C LEU A 98 4.32 15.26 -9.46
N LEU A 99 3.93 16.52 -9.21
CA LEU A 99 2.73 17.10 -9.81
C LEU A 99 2.82 17.14 -11.34
N GLY A 100 3.95 17.57 -11.88
CA GLY A 100 4.17 17.65 -13.32
C GLY A 100 4.32 16.30 -14.01
N TYR A 101 5.13 15.40 -13.45
CA TYR A 101 5.58 14.18 -14.14
C TYR A 101 4.75 12.93 -13.83
N PHE A 102 3.98 12.91 -12.73
CA PHE A 102 3.23 11.73 -12.30
C PHE A 102 1.75 12.02 -12.07
N TYR A 103 1.42 12.97 -11.18
CA TYR A 103 0.03 13.20 -10.79
C TYR A 103 -0.80 13.80 -11.93
N MET A 104 -0.42 14.94 -12.51
CA MET A 104 -1.28 15.60 -13.50
C MET A 104 -1.48 14.77 -14.78
N PRO A 105 -0.43 14.18 -15.39
CA PRO A 105 -0.62 13.31 -16.56
C PRO A 105 -1.49 12.10 -16.24
N GLY A 106 -1.20 11.40 -15.12
CA GLY A 106 -1.95 10.21 -14.72
C GLY A 106 -3.42 10.49 -14.40
N LEU A 107 -3.69 11.55 -13.63
CA LEU A 107 -5.05 11.98 -13.28
C LEU A 107 -5.84 12.39 -14.52
N ALA A 108 -5.23 13.14 -15.45
CA ALA A 108 -5.89 13.57 -16.67
C ALA A 108 -6.29 12.40 -17.56
N ARG A 109 -5.41 11.42 -17.72
CA ARG A 109 -5.69 10.22 -18.52
C ARG A 109 -6.82 9.38 -17.90
N ARG A 110 -6.79 9.16 -16.58
CA ARG A 110 -7.86 8.44 -15.86
C ARG A 110 -9.20 9.18 -15.94
N ALA A 111 -9.19 10.49 -15.72
CA ALA A 111 -10.40 11.31 -15.80
C ALA A 111 -11.01 11.31 -17.22
N ALA A 112 -10.18 11.26 -18.27
CA ALA A 112 -10.66 11.14 -19.64
C ALA A 112 -11.34 9.78 -19.88
N PHE A 113 -10.73 8.67 -19.43
CA PHE A 113 -11.36 7.35 -19.54
C PHE A 113 -12.67 7.25 -18.76
N TRP A 114 -12.72 7.77 -17.53
CA TRP A 114 -13.97 7.88 -16.79
C TRP A 114 -15.03 8.67 -17.56
N SER A 115 -14.65 9.75 -18.23
CA SER A 115 -15.59 10.54 -19.04
C SER A 115 -16.09 9.84 -20.30
N LEU A 116 -15.45 8.76 -20.77
CA LEU A 116 -15.94 7.97 -21.91
C LEU A 116 -17.10 7.06 -21.49
N GLU A 117 -17.06 6.55 -20.26
CA GLU A 117 -18.13 5.72 -19.69
C GLU A 117 -19.29 6.59 -19.19
N GLU A 118 -18.99 7.61 -18.38
CA GLU A 118 -19.95 8.57 -17.86
C GLU A 118 -19.45 10.01 -18.02
N THR A 119 -20.08 10.77 -18.91
CA THR A 119 -19.64 12.15 -19.19
C THR A 119 -19.82 13.09 -17.99
N LEU A 120 -18.70 13.40 -17.30
CA LEU A 120 -18.63 14.34 -16.17
C LEU A 120 -19.24 15.72 -16.48
N ASP A 121 -19.02 16.16 -17.72
CA ASP A 121 -19.36 17.50 -18.18
C ASP A 121 -20.73 17.57 -18.88
N MET A 122 -21.56 16.53 -18.79
CA MET A 122 -22.86 16.48 -19.49
C MET A 122 -23.73 17.70 -19.15
N GLY A 123 -23.98 18.57 -20.12
CA GLY A 123 -24.77 19.80 -19.90
C GLY A 123 -23.99 21.00 -19.35
N MET A 124 -22.67 20.89 -19.19
CA MET A 124 -21.78 22.02 -18.97
C MET A 124 -21.33 22.62 -20.31
N PRO A 125 -20.90 23.90 -20.35
CA PRO A 125 -20.33 24.50 -21.55
C PRO A 125 -19.07 23.74 -22.03
N GLY A 126 -19.06 23.29 -23.30
CA GLY A 126 -18.00 22.41 -23.84
C GLY A 126 -16.63 23.06 -24.09
N GLY A 127 -16.50 24.39 -23.97
CA GLY A 127 -15.24 25.10 -24.23
C GLY A 127 -14.27 25.22 -23.06
N ARG A 128 -14.64 24.75 -21.85
CA ARG A 128 -13.85 24.94 -20.63
C ARG A 128 -14.02 23.77 -19.67
N PHE A 129 -13.02 23.55 -18.82
CA PHE A 129 -13.14 22.59 -17.72
C PHE A 129 -13.74 23.31 -16.53
N TRP A 130 -15.04 23.14 -16.31
CA TRP A 130 -15.81 23.90 -15.31
C TRP A 130 -15.29 23.75 -13.87
N TYR A 131 -14.56 22.69 -13.60
CA TYR A 131 -13.98 22.38 -12.31
C TYR A 131 -12.56 22.90 -12.13
N LEU A 132 -11.90 23.41 -13.18
CA LEU A 132 -10.57 24.01 -13.11
C LEU A 132 -10.66 25.55 -13.10
N PRO A 133 -9.70 26.27 -12.50
CA PRO A 133 -9.57 27.71 -12.72
C PRO A 133 -9.30 28.02 -14.20
N GLU A 134 -10.15 28.85 -14.81
CA GLU A 134 -10.07 29.19 -16.23
C GLU A 134 -9.70 30.66 -16.46
N PRO A 135 -8.74 31.00 -17.33
CA PRO A 135 -8.46 32.39 -17.66
C PRO A 135 -9.69 33.12 -18.21
N ARG A 136 -9.88 34.37 -17.81
CA ARG A 136 -10.93 35.27 -18.27
C ARG A 136 -10.43 36.70 -18.29
N GLU A 137 -10.78 37.44 -19.34
CA GLU A 137 -10.61 38.89 -19.33
C GLU A 137 -11.84 39.56 -18.70
N VAL A 138 -11.57 40.46 -17.75
CA VAL A 138 -12.56 41.31 -17.10
C VAL A 138 -12.03 42.75 -17.18
N ASP A 139 -12.75 43.63 -17.87
CA ASP A 139 -12.37 45.04 -18.06
C ASP A 139 -10.94 45.26 -18.60
N GLY A 140 -10.47 44.36 -19.47
CA GLY A 140 -9.11 44.39 -20.05
C GLY A 140 -8.00 43.90 -19.11
N GLN A 141 -8.36 43.36 -17.94
CA GLN A 141 -7.43 42.70 -17.02
C GLN A 141 -7.65 41.18 -17.04
N SER A 142 -6.56 40.42 -17.09
CA SER A 142 -6.60 38.96 -17.04
C SER A 142 -6.76 38.48 -15.59
N SER A 143 -7.77 37.67 -15.34
CA SER A 143 -8.09 37.07 -14.03
C SER A 143 -8.53 35.62 -14.19
N LEU A 144 -8.41 34.81 -13.14
CA LEU A 144 -8.95 33.45 -13.13
C LEU A 144 -10.42 33.43 -12.77
N TYR A 145 -11.17 32.60 -13.50
CA TYR A 145 -12.57 32.28 -13.29
C TYR A 145 -12.68 31.05 -12.37
N PRO A 146 -13.09 31.20 -11.10
CA PRO A 146 -13.04 30.11 -10.13
C PRO A 146 -14.06 29.01 -10.43
N PRO A 147 -13.76 27.73 -10.12
CA PRO A 147 -14.69 26.61 -10.34
C PRO A 147 -16.09 26.80 -9.75
N ALA A 148 -16.18 27.29 -8.51
CA ALA A 148 -17.49 27.48 -7.87
C ALA A 148 -18.34 28.56 -8.57
N ALA A 149 -17.67 29.59 -9.10
CA ALA A 149 -18.33 30.63 -9.87
C ALA A 149 -18.81 30.11 -11.23
N GLN A 150 -18.03 29.25 -11.89
CA GLN A 150 -18.43 28.56 -13.13
C GLN A 150 -19.70 27.73 -12.96
N VAL A 151 -19.78 26.93 -11.88
CA VAL A 151 -20.98 26.15 -11.56
C VAL A 151 -22.18 27.04 -11.23
N LEU A 152 -21.97 28.13 -10.49
CA LEU A 152 -23.06 29.05 -10.15
C LEU A 152 -23.61 29.75 -11.39
N ASP A 153 -22.75 30.26 -12.26
CA ASP A 153 -23.20 30.95 -13.48
C ASP A 153 -23.88 29.97 -14.45
N TRP A 154 -23.41 28.72 -14.54
CA TRP A 154 -24.11 27.64 -15.26
C TRP A 154 -25.52 27.42 -14.69
N LEU A 155 -25.66 27.35 -13.37
CA LEU A 155 -26.95 27.14 -12.74
C LEU A 155 -27.90 28.32 -12.98
N LEU A 156 -27.42 29.56 -12.83
CA LEU A 156 -28.23 30.77 -13.06
C LEU A 156 -28.68 30.87 -14.52
N ASP A 157 -27.83 30.48 -15.46
CA ASP A 157 -28.18 30.37 -16.88
C ASP A 157 -29.36 29.39 -17.07
N LEU A 158 -29.31 28.19 -16.49
CA LEU A 158 -30.40 27.21 -16.61
C LEU A 158 -31.68 27.61 -15.87
N LEU A 159 -31.56 28.29 -14.74
CA LEU A 159 -32.71 28.86 -14.03
C LEU A 159 -33.39 29.96 -14.85
N GLY A 160 -32.62 30.71 -15.65
CA GLY A 160 -33.12 31.83 -16.45
C GLY A 160 -33.44 33.06 -15.60
N MET A 161 -32.71 33.25 -14.51
CA MET A 161 -32.91 34.34 -13.55
C MET A 161 -31.57 34.79 -12.97
N THR A 162 -31.55 36.03 -12.47
CA THR A 162 -30.38 36.64 -11.83
C THR A 162 -30.09 36.01 -10.47
N LEU A 163 -28.88 36.25 -9.95
CA LEU A 163 -28.48 35.76 -8.63
C LEU A 163 -29.41 36.31 -7.54
N GLU A 164 -29.79 37.57 -7.67
CA GLU A 164 -30.68 38.29 -6.78
C GLU A 164 -32.08 37.66 -6.77
N GLU A 165 -32.67 37.45 -7.94
CA GLU A 165 -33.99 36.82 -8.07
C GLU A 165 -34.01 35.40 -7.48
N PHE A 166 -32.96 34.59 -7.77
CA PHE A 166 -32.85 33.25 -7.23
C PHE A 166 -32.72 33.25 -5.70
N ALA A 167 -31.90 34.16 -5.16
CA ALA A 167 -31.71 34.28 -3.71
C ALA A 167 -33.01 34.71 -3.01
N ASP A 168 -33.73 35.67 -3.58
CA ASP A 168 -34.98 36.18 -3.03
C ASP A 168 -36.07 35.09 -3.04
N GLN A 169 -36.22 34.34 -4.15
CA GLN A 169 -37.16 33.23 -4.27
C GLN A 169 -36.88 32.10 -3.26
N ARG A 170 -35.61 31.79 -3.01
CA ARG A 170 -35.21 30.71 -2.09
C ARG A 170 -35.31 31.11 -0.62
N SER A 171 -35.13 32.39 -0.31
CA SER A 171 -35.14 32.88 1.07
C SER A 171 -36.50 32.72 1.76
N GLU A 172 -37.59 32.71 1.01
CA GLU A 172 -38.95 32.40 1.52
C GLU A 172 -39.11 30.93 1.96
N SER A 173 -38.25 30.03 1.45
CA SER A 173 -38.33 28.57 1.63
C SER A 173 -37.32 28.00 2.62
N THR A 174 -36.43 28.82 3.19
CA THR A 174 -35.39 28.40 4.13
C THR A 174 -35.46 29.21 5.42
N ASP A 175 -35.37 28.57 6.60
CA ASP A 175 -35.43 29.21 7.94
C ASP A 175 -34.32 30.25 8.26
N GLY A 176 -33.49 30.64 7.29
CA GLY A 176 -32.46 31.68 7.43
C GLY A 176 -32.80 32.91 6.62
N GLY A 177 -32.80 34.09 7.25
CA GLY A 177 -33.20 35.35 6.62
C GLY A 177 -32.50 35.69 5.29
N HIS A 178 -33.20 36.49 4.48
CA HIS A 178 -32.90 36.86 3.09
C HIS A 178 -31.43 37.20 2.78
N ASP A 179 -30.73 37.86 3.70
CA ASP A 179 -29.36 38.33 3.49
C ASP A 179 -28.31 37.21 3.49
N GLY A 180 -28.61 36.04 4.05
CA GLY A 180 -27.64 34.96 4.24
C GLY A 180 -27.27 34.23 2.95
N LEU A 181 -28.28 33.76 2.21
CA LEU A 181 -28.08 33.04 0.94
C LEU A 181 -27.46 33.96 -0.12
N ARG A 182 -28.05 35.15 -0.28
CA ARG A 182 -27.59 36.15 -1.25
C ARG A 182 -26.10 36.46 -1.06
N ARG A 183 -25.68 36.75 0.18
CA ARG A 183 -24.27 37.01 0.51
C ARG A 183 -23.37 35.80 0.22
N SER A 184 -23.81 34.59 0.56
CA SER A 184 -23.05 33.37 0.26
C SER A 184 -22.84 33.21 -1.25
N LEU A 185 -23.89 33.34 -2.07
CA LEU A 185 -23.80 33.19 -3.53
C LEU A 185 -22.88 34.25 -4.16
N TYR A 186 -22.97 35.52 -3.76
CA TYR A 186 -22.03 36.54 -4.24
C TYR A 186 -20.58 36.20 -3.87
N ASN A 187 -20.35 35.80 -2.62
CA ASN A 187 -19.01 35.44 -2.16
C ASN A 187 -18.44 34.27 -2.97
N TRP A 188 -19.26 33.25 -3.28
CA TRP A 188 -18.84 32.12 -4.11
C TRP A 188 -18.51 32.55 -5.54
N ARG A 189 -19.35 33.40 -6.13
CA ARG A 189 -19.12 33.99 -7.46
C ARG A 189 -17.81 34.79 -7.52
N MET A 190 -17.43 35.44 -6.41
CA MET A 190 -16.18 36.19 -6.26
C MET A 190 -14.97 35.31 -5.84
N GLY A 191 -15.12 33.99 -5.81
CA GLY A 191 -14.02 33.05 -5.55
C GLY A 191 -13.85 32.62 -4.09
N THR A 192 -14.83 32.87 -3.22
CA THR A 192 -14.86 32.24 -1.89
C THR A 192 -15.23 30.77 -2.03
N THR A 193 -14.48 29.89 -1.37
CA THR A 193 -14.76 28.45 -1.41
C THR A 193 -16.06 28.14 -0.65
N PRO A 194 -17.04 27.46 -1.30
CA PRO A 194 -18.28 27.07 -0.63
C PRO A 194 -18.05 26.12 0.54
N ASP A 195 -18.84 26.24 1.61
CA ASP A 195 -18.80 25.28 2.72
C ASP A 195 -19.77 24.11 2.49
N LEU A 196 -19.37 22.90 2.92
CA LEU A 196 -20.17 21.68 2.74
C LEU A 196 -21.57 21.81 3.37
N SER A 197 -21.67 22.41 4.56
CA SER A 197 -22.95 22.63 5.24
C SER A 197 -23.83 23.61 4.48
N THR A 198 -23.23 24.67 3.91
CA THR A 198 -23.97 25.67 3.14
C THR A 198 -24.46 25.14 1.79
N ILE A 199 -23.68 24.30 1.11
CA ILE A 199 -24.16 23.59 -0.10
C ILE A 199 -25.36 22.72 0.26
N LYS A 200 -25.25 21.88 1.31
CA LYS A 200 -26.34 20.98 1.74
C LYS A 200 -27.60 21.75 2.17
N LYS A 201 -27.43 22.89 2.83
CA LYS A 201 -28.52 23.77 3.27
C LYS A 201 -29.25 24.39 2.09
N TYR A 202 -28.52 25.01 1.15
CA TYR A 202 -29.11 25.79 0.07
C TYR A 202 -29.48 24.96 -1.16
N PHE A 203 -28.98 23.73 -1.27
CA PHE A 203 -29.30 22.77 -2.32
C PHE A 203 -29.67 21.43 -1.68
N SER A 204 -30.71 21.42 -0.83
CA SER A 204 -31.24 20.20 -0.20
C SER A 204 -31.83 19.24 -1.24
N LYS A 205 -31.99 17.96 -0.93
CA LYS A 205 -32.54 16.96 -1.87
C LYS A 205 -33.94 17.33 -2.38
N ASP A 206 -34.71 18.05 -1.57
CA ASP A 206 -36.07 18.48 -1.87
C ASP A 206 -36.17 19.84 -2.59
N LEU A 207 -35.06 20.33 -3.17
CA LEU A 207 -35.05 21.60 -3.92
C LEU A 207 -36.08 21.56 -5.07
N GLN A 208 -37.06 22.45 -5.01
CA GLN A 208 -38.07 22.67 -6.07
C GLN A 208 -37.77 23.98 -6.78
N VAL A 209 -37.23 23.91 -8.00
CA VAL A 209 -36.92 25.08 -8.83
C VAL A 209 -37.31 24.81 -10.28
N GLU A 210 -37.82 25.84 -10.95
CA GLU A 210 -38.17 25.78 -12.36
C GLU A 210 -37.00 26.27 -13.22
N PHE A 211 -36.55 25.47 -14.17
CA PHE A 211 -35.44 25.82 -15.07
C PHE A 211 -35.95 26.48 -16.35
N LYS A 212 -36.34 27.76 -16.25
CA LYS A 212 -36.89 28.50 -17.40
C LYS A 212 -35.89 28.67 -18.54
N GLY A 213 -34.61 28.61 -18.22
CA GLY A 213 -33.49 28.65 -19.15
C GLY A 213 -33.13 27.29 -19.77
N ALA A 214 -33.83 26.20 -19.41
CA ALA A 214 -33.59 24.87 -19.98
C ALA A 214 -34.28 24.67 -21.34
N PHE A 215 -33.82 23.66 -22.06
CA PHE A 215 -34.39 23.14 -23.31
C PHE A 215 -34.58 21.63 -23.17
N ALA A 216 -35.76 21.14 -23.54
CA ALA A 216 -36.13 19.73 -23.46
C ALA A 216 -36.76 19.28 -24.78
N LEU A 217 -36.51 18.03 -25.16
CA LEU A 217 -37.15 17.43 -26.34
C LEU A 217 -38.55 16.95 -25.99
N ASP A 218 -39.45 17.07 -26.96
CA ASP A 218 -40.81 16.54 -26.90
C ASP A 218 -40.96 15.43 -27.94
N ASP A 219 -40.98 14.18 -27.48
CA ASP A 219 -41.09 12.99 -28.32
C ASP A 219 -42.40 12.94 -29.13
N SER A 220 -43.40 13.76 -28.77
CA SER A 220 -44.65 13.87 -29.54
C SER A 220 -44.53 14.77 -30.78
N ARG A 221 -43.44 15.54 -30.89
CA ARG A 221 -43.20 16.49 -31.99
C ARG A 221 -42.29 15.92 -33.07
N SER A 222 -42.53 16.32 -34.31
CA SER A 222 -41.70 15.93 -35.45
C SER A 222 -40.30 16.57 -35.39
N PRO A 223 -39.27 15.99 -36.05
CA PRO A 223 -37.92 16.57 -36.07
C PRO A 223 -37.86 18.03 -36.57
N ALA A 224 -38.72 18.39 -37.54
CA ALA A 224 -38.81 19.75 -38.05
C ALA A 224 -39.39 20.73 -37.02
N GLU A 225 -40.39 20.30 -36.24
CA GLU A 225 -40.97 21.09 -35.14
C GLU A 225 -39.98 21.25 -33.99
N GLN A 226 -39.26 20.19 -33.62
CA GLN A 226 -38.21 20.26 -32.60
C GLN A 226 -37.05 21.18 -33.02
N PHE A 227 -36.70 21.19 -34.32
CA PHE A 227 -35.73 22.15 -34.85
C PHE A 227 -36.23 23.59 -34.79
N ALA A 228 -37.52 23.83 -35.10
CA ALA A 228 -38.12 25.15 -34.95
C ALA A 228 -38.13 25.62 -33.47
N ASP A 229 -38.42 24.71 -32.53
CA ASP A 229 -38.35 24.99 -31.10
C ASP A 229 -36.92 25.33 -30.64
N ALA A 230 -35.92 24.63 -31.16
CA ALA A 230 -34.51 24.93 -30.90
C ALA A 230 -34.11 26.32 -31.40
N LEU A 231 -34.56 26.72 -32.60
CA LEU A 231 -34.33 28.09 -33.11
C LEU A 231 -35.02 29.15 -32.26
N ALA A 232 -36.27 28.89 -31.84
CA ALA A 232 -37.00 29.78 -30.94
C ALA A 232 -36.30 29.91 -29.58
N PHE A 233 -35.76 28.81 -29.05
CA PHE A 233 -34.96 28.80 -27.83
C PHE A 233 -33.69 29.65 -27.96
N VAL A 234 -32.92 29.46 -29.03
CA VAL A 234 -31.70 30.23 -29.35
C VAL A 234 -32.01 31.73 -29.43
N ALA A 235 -33.10 32.09 -30.11
CA ALA A 235 -33.54 33.48 -30.23
C ALA A 235 -33.97 34.06 -28.87
N ARG A 236 -34.73 33.32 -28.05
CA ARG A 236 -35.15 33.72 -26.70
C ARG A 236 -33.96 33.96 -25.77
N LYS A 237 -32.95 33.11 -25.85
CA LYS A 237 -31.70 33.21 -25.07
C LYS A 237 -30.70 34.22 -25.64
N GLN A 238 -30.96 34.75 -26.86
CA GLN A 238 -30.08 35.67 -27.57
C GLN A 238 -28.67 35.10 -27.81
N LEU A 239 -28.57 33.79 -28.08
CA LEU A 239 -27.29 33.13 -28.27
C LEU A 239 -26.71 33.49 -29.65
N SER A 240 -25.51 34.07 -29.66
CA SER A 240 -24.76 34.27 -30.88
C SER A 240 -24.15 32.95 -31.39
N THR A 241 -23.77 32.91 -32.66
CA THR A 241 -23.01 31.79 -33.24
C THR A 241 -21.73 31.52 -32.45
N ASP A 242 -21.02 32.55 -32.04
CA ASP A 242 -19.77 32.42 -31.28
C ASP A 242 -20.00 31.91 -29.86
N GLN A 243 -21.10 32.29 -29.21
CA GLN A 243 -21.50 31.70 -27.93
C GLN A 243 -21.82 30.22 -28.09
N LEU A 244 -22.62 29.86 -29.10
CA LEU A 244 -22.96 28.45 -29.39
C LEU A 244 -21.72 27.61 -29.64
N ARG A 245 -20.72 28.12 -30.38
CA ARG A 245 -19.43 27.43 -30.58
C ARG A 245 -18.71 27.09 -29.27
N LEU A 246 -18.83 27.94 -28.25
CA LEU A 246 -18.20 27.73 -26.94
C LEU A 246 -19.02 26.81 -26.03
N GLU A 247 -20.31 26.65 -26.32
CA GLU A 247 -21.25 25.94 -25.45
C GLU A 247 -21.59 24.52 -25.91
N ILE A 248 -21.63 24.26 -27.23
CA ILE A 248 -21.93 22.96 -27.81
C ILE A 248 -20.79 22.45 -28.70
N PRO A 249 -20.62 21.13 -28.88
CA PRO A 249 -19.52 20.53 -29.65
C PRO A 249 -19.73 20.67 -31.19
N MET A 250 -20.03 21.88 -31.66
CA MET A 250 -20.18 22.26 -33.07
C MET A 250 -19.27 23.46 -33.38
N THR A 251 -17.97 23.26 -33.20
CA THR A 251 -16.95 24.33 -33.22
C THR A 251 -16.47 24.73 -34.61
N GLN A 252 -16.80 23.95 -35.65
CA GLN A 252 -16.31 24.17 -37.02
C GLN A 252 -16.84 25.52 -37.59
N PRO A 253 -15.98 26.31 -38.27
CA PRO A 253 -16.40 27.52 -38.96
C PRO A 253 -17.51 27.24 -39.98
N HIS A 254 -18.47 28.18 -40.13
CA HIS A 254 -19.60 28.11 -41.07
C HIS A 254 -20.67 27.03 -40.81
N ARG A 255 -20.40 26.04 -39.96
CA ARG A 255 -21.34 24.95 -39.64
C ARG A 255 -22.60 25.47 -38.95
N LEU A 256 -22.44 26.26 -37.89
CA LEU A 256 -23.56 26.85 -37.15
C LEU A 256 -24.27 27.94 -37.95
N GLU A 257 -23.55 28.73 -38.76
CA GLU A 257 -24.16 29.72 -39.65
C GLU A 257 -25.08 29.06 -40.68
N ALA A 258 -24.69 27.92 -41.24
CA ALA A 258 -25.53 27.16 -42.18
C ALA A 258 -26.78 26.59 -41.49
N ILE A 259 -26.65 26.12 -40.25
CA ILE A 259 -27.78 25.59 -39.46
C ILE A 259 -28.76 26.71 -39.11
N LEU A 260 -28.29 27.81 -38.54
CA LEU A 260 -29.12 28.96 -38.18
C LEU A 260 -29.72 29.65 -39.42
N GLY A 261 -29.01 29.62 -40.55
CA GLY A 261 -29.49 30.07 -41.87
C GLY A 261 -30.42 29.07 -42.57
N SER A 262 -30.74 27.93 -41.95
CA SER A 262 -31.60 26.85 -42.48
C SER A 262 -31.12 26.23 -43.80
N SER A 263 -29.83 26.36 -44.14
CA SER A 263 -29.23 25.78 -45.34
C SER A 263 -28.51 24.45 -45.10
N ALA A 264 -28.45 23.97 -43.85
CA ALA A 264 -27.89 22.67 -43.48
C ALA A 264 -28.84 21.50 -43.80
N ASP A 265 -28.29 20.28 -43.88
CA ASP A 265 -29.08 19.05 -44.03
C ASP A 265 -29.80 18.66 -42.73
N ASP A 266 -30.70 17.67 -42.83
CA ASP A 266 -31.55 17.28 -41.70
C ASP A 266 -30.78 16.52 -40.61
N GLU A 267 -29.64 15.91 -40.93
CA GLU A 267 -28.77 15.22 -39.97
C GLU A 267 -28.05 16.25 -39.08
N GLU A 268 -27.51 17.31 -39.67
CA GLU A 268 -26.89 18.43 -38.98
C GLU A 268 -27.89 19.20 -38.10
N LYS A 269 -29.13 19.39 -38.58
CA LYS A 269 -30.21 19.98 -37.77
C LYS A 269 -30.56 19.09 -36.56
N ALA A 270 -30.68 17.79 -36.76
CA ALA A 270 -30.97 16.85 -35.68
C ALA A 270 -29.83 16.81 -34.65
N ALA A 271 -28.58 16.80 -35.10
CA ALA A 271 -27.40 16.87 -34.25
C ALA A 271 -27.40 18.17 -33.40
N PHE A 272 -27.68 19.31 -34.02
CA PHE A 272 -27.79 20.59 -33.33
C PHE A 272 -28.85 20.60 -32.23
N VAL A 273 -30.06 20.10 -32.52
CA VAL A 273 -31.14 19.95 -31.55
C VAL A 273 -30.70 19.06 -30.38
N GLY A 274 -30.08 17.91 -30.67
CA GLY A 274 -29.56 17.01 -29.66
C GLY A 274 -28.49 17.64 -28.76
N TYR A 275 -27.57 18.42 -29.34
CA TYR A 275 -26.55 19.12 -28.56
C TYR A 275 -27.12 20.22 -27.68
N LEU A 276 -28.09 21.00 -28.17
CA LEU A 276 -28.81 21.98 -27.36
C LEU A 276 -29.57 21.32 -26.21
N ALA A 277 -30.28 20.21 -26.47
CA ALA A 277 -31.01 19.47 -25.46
C ALA A 277 -30.10 18.92 -24.37
N ARG A 278 -28.87 18.51 -24.71
CA ARG A 278 -27.88 18.10 -23.71
C ARG A 278 -27.31 19.29 -22.94
N ARG A 279 -26.88 20.36 -23.62
CA ARG A 279 -26.26 21.55 -23.00
C ARG A 279 -27.21 22.27 -22.04
N TYR A 280 -28.48 22.38 -22.43
CA TYR A 280 -29.49 23.12 -21.67
C TYR A 280 -30.51 22.20 -20.99
N ALA A 281 -30.19 20.92 -20.76
CA ALA A 281 -31.06 20.03 -20.00
C ALA A 281 -31.30 20.58 -18.58
N ALA A 282 -32.53 20.43 -18.06
CA ALA A 282 -32.82 20.71 -16.66
C ALA A 282 -32.02 19.74 -15.77
N PRO A 283 -31.13 20.22 -14.89
CA PRO A 283 -30.29 19.35 -14.07
C PRO A 283 -31.08 18.85 -12.86
N SER A 284 -30.71 17.65 -12.39
CA SER A 284 -31.19 17.18 -11.11
C SER A 284 -30.53 17.94 -9.95
N THR A 285 -31.20 18.00 -8.81
CA THR A 285 -30.63 18.54 -7.57
C THR A 285 -29.35 17.81 -7.14
N HIS A 286 -29.27 16.50 -7.41
CA HIS A 286 -28.06 15.71 -7.18
C HIS A 286 -26.90 16.23 -8.04
N THR A 287 -27.13 16.47 -9.34
CA THR A 287 -26.13 17.02 -10.27
C THR A 287 -25.62 18.39 -9.83
N ILE A 288 -26.51 19.29 -9.38
CA ILE A 288 -26.12 20.61 -8.88
C ILE A 288 -25.17 20.49 -7.68
N ARG A 289 -25.53 19.64 -6.71
CA ARG A 289 -24.70 19.41 -5.52
C ARG A 289 -23.35 18.81 -5.87
N GLN A 290 -23.34 17.75 -6.68
CA GLN A 290 -22.12 17.08 -7.16
C GLN A 290 -21.14 18.09 -7.75
N ARG A 291 -21.62 18.95 -8.66
CA ARG A 291 -20.79 19.98 -9.29
C ARG A 291 -20.25 20.99 -8.29
N LEU A 292 -21.08 21.49 -7.38
CA LEU A 292 -20.62 22.41 -6.34
C LEU A 292 -19.57 21.78 -5.41
N LEU A 293 -19.72 20.49 -5.07
CA LEU A 293 -18.78 19.75 -4.23
C LEU A 293 -17.45 19.52 -4.92
N PHE A 294 -17.47 19.12 -6.19
CA PHE A 294 -16.27 18.92 -6.98
C PHE A 294 -15.55 20.26 -7.24
N ALA A 295 -16.29 21.30 -7.61
CA ALA A 295 -15.75 22.65 -7.78
C ALA A 295 -15.13 23.19 -6.48
N ARG A 296 -15.79 22.97 -5.33
CA ARG A 296 -15.23 23.28 -4.01
C ARG A 296 -13.89 22.56 -3.80
N MET A 297 -13.87 21.24 -4.01
CA MET A 297 -12.69 20.41 -3.77
C MET A 297 -11.49 20.91 -4.57
N VAL A 298 -11.66 21.14 -5.87
CA VAL A 298 -10.59 21.63 -6.73
C VAL A 298 -10.17 23.06 -6.34
N GLN A 299 -11.12 23.94 -6.06
CA GLN A 299 -10.83 25.33 -5.69
C GLN A 299 -10.08 25.46 -4.36
N ASP A 300 -10.45 24.66 -3.35
CA ASP A 300 -9.74 24.60 -2.06
C ASP A 300 -8.32 24.06 -2.24
N GLY A 301 -8.19 22.93 -2.94
CA GLY A 301 -6.91 22.30 -3.27
C GLY A 301 -5.97 23.25 -4.00
N TYR A 302 -6.47 23.92 -5.05
CA TYR A 302 -5.74 24.96 -5.78
C TYR A 302 -5.26 26.09 -4.86
N THR A 303 -6.14 26.63 -4.03
CA THR A 303 -5.81 27.76 -3.15
C THR A 303 -4.70 27.39 -2.16
N ARG A 304 -4.78 26.20 -1.55
CA ARG A 304 -3.78 25.75 -0.56
C ARG A 304 -2.46 25.37 -1.24
N LEU A 305 -2.52 24.73 -2.40
CA LEU A 305 -1.34 24.36 -3.17
C LEU A 305 -0.61 25.60 -3.70
N LEU A 306 -1.34 26.61 -4.20
CA LEU A 306 -0.77 27.89 -4.63
C LEU A 306 -0.04 28.58 -3.47
N LYS A 307 -0.68 28.65 -2.30
CA LYS A 307 -0.07 29.25 -1.10
C LYS A 307 1.23 28.54 -0.70
N PHE A 308 1.30 27.23 -0.88
CA PHE A 308 2.46 26.43 -0.53
C PHE A 308 3.60 26.55 -1.55
N LEU A 309 3.29 26.42 -2.84
CA LEU A 309 4.30 26.41 -3.92
C LEU A 309 4.73 27.83 -4.34
N CYS A 310 3.79 28.77 -4.40
CA CYS A 310 3.97 30.15 -4.85
C CYS A 310 3.51 31.13 -3.78
N PRO A 311 4.20 31.21 -2.62
CA PRO A 311 3.77 32.05 -1.51
C PRO A 311 3.70 33.53 -1.91
N GLY A 312 2.59 34.19 -1.57
CA GLY A 312 2.35 35.61 -1.88
C GLY A 312 1.64 35.88 -3.21
N VAL A 313 1.39 34.85 -4.03
CA VAL A 313 0.63 34.98 -5.28
C VAL A 313 -0.87 34.99 -5.00
N ASP A 314 -1.58 35.93 -5.60
CA ASP A 314 -3.04 36.02 -5.49
C ASP A 314 -3.72 34.84 -6.23
N ARG A 315 -4.79 34.30 -5.63
CA ARG A 315 -5.53 33.13 -6.17
C ARG A 315 -6.29 33.42 -7.48
N GLN A 316 -6.44 34.67 -7.88
CA GLN A 316 -7.03 35.07 -9.15
C GLN A 316 -5.96 35.44 -10.19
N CYS A 317 -4.67 35.35 -9.83
CA CYS A 317 -3.57 35.66 -10.73
C CYS A 317 -3.55 34.71 -11.95
N ALA A 318 -3.78 35.28 -13.12
CA ALA A 318 -3.76 34.60 -14.41
C ALA A 318 -2.38 34.68 -15.12
N ASP A 319 -1.37 35.28 -14.48
CA ASP A 319 0.00 35.33 -15.00
C ASP A 319 0.74 34.04 -14.66
N ALA A 320 1.05 33.24 -15.69
CA ALA A 320 1.73 31.96 -15.55
C ALA A 320 3.18 32.05 -15.03
N ARG A 321 3.81 33.23 -15.12
CA ARG A 321 5.15 33.47 -14.56
C ARG A 321 5.11 33.54 -13.03
N GLN A 322 3.98 33.98 -12.47
CA GLN A 322 3.77 34.06 -11.02
C GLN A 322 3.01 32.84 -10.49
N ASN A 323 1.95 32.44 -11.18
CA ASN A 323 1.11 31.30 -10.85
C ASN A 323 1.52 30.08 -11.70
N LYS A 324 2.54 29.35 -11.23
CA LYS A 324 3.05 28.15 -11.92
C LYS A 324 2.00 27.03 -12.04
N LEU A 325 0.97 26.99 -11.19
CA LEU A 325 -0.08 25.96 -11.25
C LEU A 325 -0.88 26.01 -12.57
N LEU A 326 -0.85 27.13 -13.31
CA LEU A 326 -1.46 27.18 -14.65
C LEU A 326 -0.83 26.18 -15.63
N GLN A 327 0.46 25.85 -15.44
CA GLN A 327 1.15 24.82 -16.23
C GLN A 327 0.59 23.43 -15.96
N LEU A 328 0.23 23.13 -14.70
CA LEU A 328 -0.40 21.86 -14.32
C LEU A 328 -1.77 21.69 -14.99
N PHE A 329 -2.56 22.78 -15.07
CA PHE A 329 -3.84 22.76 -15.77
C PHE A 329 -3.65 22.58 -17.28
N ALA A 330 -2.65 23.22 -17.89
CA ALA A 330 -2.34 23.02 -19.29
C ALA A 330 -1.93 21.56 -19.60
N ILE A 331 -1.08 20.95 -18.76
CA ILE A 331 -0.72 19.53 -18.83
C ILE A 331 -1.97 18.66 -18.74
N TYR A 332 -2.83 18.90 -17.74
CA TYR A 332 -4.06 18.14 -17.54
C TYR A 332 -4.96 18.21 -18.78
N LYS A 333 -5.22 19.42 -19.29
CA LYS A 333 -6.10 19.64 -20.45
C LYS A 333 -5.57 18.98 -21.72
N LEU A 334 -4.26 19.08 -21.96
CA LEU A 334 -3.61 18.45 -23.10
C LEU A 334 -3.81 16.94 -23.08
N VAL A 335 -3.46 16.28 -21.97
CA VAL A 335 -3.55 14.82 -21.85
C VAL A 335 -5.00 14.34 -21.91
N TYR A 336 -5.91 15.04 -21.22
CA TYR A 336 -7.33 14.70 -21.22
C TYR A 336 -7.89 14.74 -22.65
N ASN A 337 -7.74 15.88 -23.34
CA ASN A 337 -8.29 16.06 -24.68
C ASN A 337 -7.66 15.08 -25.66
N LEU A 338 -6.34 14.84 -25.55
CA LEU A 338 -5.66 13.89 -26.41
C LEU A 338 -6.18 12.45 -26.22
N THR A 339 -6.53 12.07 -25.00
CA THR A 339 -7.13 10.75 -24.71
C THR A 339 -8.53 10.64 -25.33
N ILE A 340 -9.36 11.69 -25.19
CA ILE A 340 -10.67 11.75 -25.84
C ILE A 340 -10.56 11.69 -27.37
N ASP A 341 -9.59 12.40 -27.95
CA ASP A 341 -9.37 12.40 -29.40
C ASP A 341 -8.84 11.05 -29.90
N ALA A 342 -7.99 10.37 -29.13
CA ALA A 342 -7.54 9.00 -29.45
C ALA A 342 -8.72 8.04 -29.57
N TRP A 343 -9.62 8.07 -28.58
CA TRP A 343 -10.86 7.30 -28.64
C TRP A 343 -11.73 7.71 -29.84
N ARG A 344 -11.95 9.00 -30.08
CA ARG A 344 -12.78 9.46 -31.22
C ARG A 344 -12.27 8.98 -32.58
N ASN A 345 -10.95 8.94 -32.77
CA ASN A 345 -10.33 8.56 -34.03
C ASN A 345 -10.16 7.03 -34.18
N CYS A 346 -10.09 6.29 -33.07
CA CYS A 346 -9.73 4.86 -33.07
C CYS A 346 -10.73 3.93 -32.37
N ARG A 347 -11.88 4.42 -31.90
CA ARG A 347 -12.89 3.61 -31.16
C ARG A 347 -13.31 2.32 -31.86
N ASP A 348 -13.38 2.34 -33.19
CA ASP A 348 -13.81 1.19 -33.99
C ASP A 348 -12.65 0.19 -34.25
N GLN A 349 -11.43 0.53 -33.81
CA GLN A 349 -10.19 -0.25 -33.99
C GLN A 349 -9.68 -0.87 -32.67
N GLY A 350 -10.26 -0.50 -31.53
CA GLY A 350 -9.97 -1.04 -30.20
C GLY A 350 -8.81 -0.36 -29.45
N GLU A 351 -8.64 -0.73 -28.18
CA GLU A 351 -7.74 -0.08 -27.22
C GLU A 351 -6.29 0.03 -27.70
N ALA A 352 -5.77 -0.98 -28.41
CA ALA A 352 -4.40 -0.95 -28.93
C ALA A 352 -4.18 0.17 -29.95
N ALA A 353 -5.16 0.42 -30.83
CA ALA A 353 -5.11 1.50 -31.81
C ALA A 353 -5.26 2.87 -31.14
N GLU A 354 -6.15 2.99 -30.14
CA GLU A 354 -6.28 4.20 -29.33
C GLU A 354 -4.97 4.55 -28.61
N ASN A 355 -4.34 3.55 -27.98
CA ASN A 355 -3.07 3.71 -27.29
C ASN A 355 -1.93 4.15 -28.24
N ALA A 356 -1.85 3.54 -29.43
CA ALA A 356 -0.88 3.92 -30.44
C ALA A 356 -1.11 5.36 -30.96
N TRP A 357 -2.36 5.72 -31.24
CA TRP A 357 -2.73 7.07 -31.69
C TRP A 357 -2.39 8.12 -30.63
N PHE A 358 -2.77 7.87 -29.38
CA PHE A 358 -2.45 8.77 -28.26
C PHE A 358 -0.94 9.03 -28.19
N GLU A 359 -0.13 7.98 -28.22
CA GLU A 359 1.31 8.09 -28.09
C GLU A 359 1.96 8.79 -29.30
N GLU A 360 1.49 8.53 -30.52
CA GLU A 360 1.98 9.18 -31.74
C GLU A 360 1.80 10.70 -31.72
N HIS A 361 0.73 11.17 -31.08
CA HIS A 361 0.36 12.59 -31.03
C HIS A 361 0.91 13.32 -29.80
N LEU A 362 1.61 12.63 -28.89
CA LEU A 362 2.39 13.28 -27.85
C LEU A 362 3.66 13.94 -28.42
N PRO A 363 4.07 15.13 -27.91
CA PRO A 363 5.34 15.74 -28.28
C PRO A 363 6.51 14.76 -28.11
N PRO A 364 7.32 14.46 -29.15
CA PRO A 364 8.30 13.38 -29.11
C PRO A 364 9.32 13.46 -27.97
N LEU A 365 9.80 14.66 -27.64
CA LEU A 365 10.74 14.88 -26.53
C LEU A 365 10.08 14.60 -25.18
N GLU A 366 8.83 15.01 -24.99
CA GLU A 366 8.11 14.89 -23.72
C GLU A 366 7.64 13.46 -23.42
N ARG A 367 7.68 12.55 -24.41
CA ARG A 367 7.52 11.11 -24.16
C ARG A 367 8.59 10.56 -23.22
N HIS A 368 9.79 11.15 -23.23
CA HIS A 368 10.89 10.79 -22.35
C HIS A 368 10.97 11.69 -21.11
N GLY A 369 10.02 12.63 -20.95
CA GLY A 369 9.97 13.61 -19.86
C GLY A 369 8.60 13.62 -19.20
N LEU A 370 7.84 14.70 -19.37
CA LEU A 370 6.58 14.92 -18.64
C LEU A 370 5.54 13.81 -18.80
N PHE A 371 5.49 13.15 -19.96
CA PHE A 371 4.46 12.16 -20.28
C PHE A 371 4.93 10.71 -20.15
N LEU A 372 6.14 10.47 -19.66
CA LEU A 372 6.72 9.14 -19.52
C LEU A 372 5.81 8.20 -18.72
N SER A 373 5.25 8.68 -17.60
CA SER A 373 4.41 7.90 -16.67
C SER A 373 3.10 7.40 -17.27
N ILE A 374 2.69 7.94 -18.43
CA ILE A 374 1.42 7.61 -19.09
C ILE A 374 1.60 7.01 -20.48
N LEU A 375 2.81 6.60 -20.87
CA LEU A 375 3.05 5.94 -22.15
C LEU A 375 2.52 4.50 -22.14
N PRO A 376 1.56 4.15 -23.03
CA PRO A 376 1.09 2.77 -23.15
C PRO A 376 2.22 1.79 -23.51
N SER A 377 3.14 2.19 -24.39
CA SER A 377 4.26 1.33 -24.82
C SER A 377 5.27 1.01 -23.72
N ARG A 378 5.28 1.78 -22.62
CA ARG A 378 6.22 1.62 -21.50
C ARG A 378 5.54 1.35 -20.17
N ARG A 379 4.31 0.82 -20.16
CA ARG A 379 3.55 0.57 -18.91
C ARG A 379 4.34 -0.21 -17.85
N GLU A 380 5.19 -1.15 -18.28
CA GLU A 380 6.01 -1.98 -17.39
C GLU A 380 7.26 -1.28 -16.82
N THR A 381 7.83 -0.30 -17.54
CA THR A 381 9.14 0.29 -17.20
C THR A 381 9.09 1.78 -16.85
N ALA A 382 8.07 2.51 -17.31
CA ALA A 382 7.96 3.97 -17.21
C ALA A 382 8.12 4.49 -15.78
N THR A 383 7.54 3.81 -14.79
CA THR A 383 7.63 4.23 -13.39
C THR A 383 9.06 4.13 -12.86
N LEU A 384 9.81 3.08 -13.21
CA LEU A 384 11.22 2.93 -12.82
C LEU A 384 12.09 3.98 -13.50
N GLU A 385 11.89 4.16 -14.80
CA GLU A 385 12.60 5.17 -15.59
C GLU A 385 12.37 6.57 -15.01
N LEU A 386 11.12 6.91 -14.66
CA LEU A 386 10.79 8.17 -14.01
C LEU A 386 11.45 8.30 -12.63
N ALA A 387 11.48 7.22 -11.83
CA ALA A 387 12.15 7.23 -10.52
C ALA A 387 13.64 7.57 -10.65
N HIS A 388 14.32 7.01 -11.67
CA HIS A 388 15.71 7.33 -11.97
C HIS A 388 15.89 8.78 -12.41
N GLN A 389 14.99 9.32 -13.25
CA GLN A 389 15.04 10.72 -13.67
C GLN A 389 14.84 11.69 -12.49
N LEU A 390 13.85 11.44 -11.65
CA LEU A 390 13.59 12.23 -10.44
C LEU A 390 14.78 12.18 -9.49
N THR A 391 15.34 10.99 -9.26
CA THR A 391 16.54 10.78 -8.44
C THR A 391 17.72 11.58 -8.97
N ARG A 392 17.95 11.56 -10.30
CA ARG A 392 19.01 12.34 -10.94
C ARG A 392 18.77 13.84 -10.73
N HIS A 393 17.56 14.32 -10.98
CA HIS A 393 17.19 15.72 -10.81
C HIS A 393 17.39 16.20 -9.36
N PHE A 394 16.87 15.45 -8.38
CA PHE A 394 16.99 15.79 -6.97
C PHE A 394 18.44 15.77 -6.46
N SER A 395 19.34 15.03 -7.12
CA SER A 395 20.77 15.03 -6.80
C SER A 395 21.49 16.33 -7.21
N GLU A 396 20.91 17.11 -8.12
CA GLU A 396 21.50 18.34 -8.66
C GLU A 396 20.85 19.60 -8.13
N VAL A 397 19.58 19.51 -7.73
CA VAL A 397 18.82 20.66 -7.26
C VAL A 397 19.37 21.17 -5.92
N GLN A 398 19.44 22.50 -5.80
CA GLN A 398 19.78 23.16 -4.54
C GLN A 398 18.50 23.46 -3.76
N SER A 399 18.49 23.11 -2.47
CA SER A 399 17.37 23.44 -1.56
C SER A 399 17.05 24.94 -1.61
N GLY A 400 15.78 25.29 -1.75
CA GLY A 400 15.33 26.69 -1.79
C GLY A 400 15.48 27.38 -3.15
N ALA A 401 16.04 26.71 -4.17
CA ALA A 401 16.04 27.22 -5.54
C ALA A 401 14.59 27.37 -6.07
N GLU A 402 14.41 28.26 -7.05
CA GLU A 402 13.11 28.48 -7.68
C GLU A 402 12.58 27.20 -8.33
N LEU A 403 11.26 27.02 -8.28
CA LEU A 403 10.59 25.91 -8.96
C LEU A 403 10.74 26.08 -10.46
N GLU A 404 11.25 25.06 -11.12
CA GLU A 404 11.44 25.10 -12.57
C GLU A 404 10.12 25.08 -13.33
N ASP A 405 10.06 25.62 -14.54
CA ASP A 405 8.86 25.50 -15.37
C ASP A 405 8.81 24.12 -16.05
N HIS A 406 7.62 23.51 -16.02
CA HIS A 406 7.33 22.25 -16.68
C HIS A 406 6.96 22.48 -18.15
N LEU A 407 6.07 23.45 -18.40
CA LEU A 407 5.48 23.69 -19.71
C LEU A 407 5.36 25.19 -20.00
N GLY A 408 5.85 25.62 -21.17
CA GLY A 408 5.64 26.98 -21.65
C GLY A 408 4.22 27.17 -22.18
N LEU A 409 3.53 28.22 -21.72
CA LEU A 409 2.16 28.53 -22.15
C LEU A 409 2.10 29.44 -23.38
N ASP A 410 3.25 29.94 -23.82
CA ASP A 410 3.42 30.75 -25.03
C ASP A 410 4.76 30.40 -25.70
N ALA A 411 4.98 30.91 -26.92
CA ALA A 411 6.18 30.60 -27.70
C ALA A 411 7.48 31.10 -27.04
N GLU A 412 7.42 32.20 -26.28
CA GLU A 412 8.59 32.80 -25.62
C GLU A 412 9.06 31.93 -24.45
N SER A 413 8.11 31.47 -23.62
CA SER A 413 8.37 30.60 -22.46
C SER A 413 8.68 29.15 -22.85
N ALA A 414 8.13 28.64 -23.96
CA ALA A 414 8.31 27.25 -24.37
C ALA A 414 9.73 26.93 -24.86
N LEU A 415 10.37 27.84 -25.61
CA LEU A 415 11.67 27.59 -26.22
C LEU A 415 12.79 27.22 -25.21
N PRO A 416 13.03 28.00 -24.13
CA PRO A 416 14.07 27.65 -23.17
C PRO A 416 13.80 26.33 -22.44
N ILE A 417 12.52 26.02 -22.18
CA ILE A 417 12.10 24.76 -21.53
C ILE A 417 12.40 23.57 -22.44
N ILE A 418 12.02 23.64 -23.72
CA ILE A 418 12.28 22.58 -24.70
C ILE A 418 13.78 22.35 -24.87
N GLN A 419 14.57 23.44 -24.96
CA GLN A 419 16.02 23.33 -25.08
C GLN A 419 16.64 22.63 -23.86
N ARG A 420 16.29 23.06 -22.64
CA ARG A 420 16.72 22.43 -21.39
C ARG A 420 16.36 20.94 -21.37
N ASN A 421 15.10 20.60 -21.68
CA ASN A 421 14.62 19.22 -21.66
C ASN A 421 15.34 18.35 -22.69
N ALA A 422 15.61 18.88 -23.90
CA ALA A 422 16.36 18.18 -24.92
C ALA A 422 17.82 17.92 -24.51
N GLU A 423 18.47 18.91 -23.91
CA GLU A 423 19.84 18.78 -23.37
C GLU A 423 19.90 17.75 -22.24
N HIS A 424 18.93 17.77 -21.32
CA HIS A 424 18.83 16.78 -20.24
C HIS A 424 18.60 15.36 -20.78
N ALA A 425 17.67 15.19 -21.72
CA ALA A 425 17.38 13.89 -22.33
C ALA A 425 18.62 13.33 -23.07
N ALA A 426 19.32 14.18 -23.81
CA ALA A 426 20.56 13.79 -24.49
C ALA A 426 21.66 13.39 -23.49
N ALA A 427 21.81 14.14 -22.39
CA ALA A 427 22.77 13.83 -21.34
C ALA A 427 22.47 12.48 -20.67
N ILE A 428 21.21 12.20 -20.32
CA ILE A 428 20.80 10.93 -19.70
C ILE A 428 21.05 9.75 -20.66
N ALA A 429 20.71 9.91 -21.94
CA ALA A 429 20.95 8.88 -22.94
C ALA A 429 22.45 8.58 -23.12
N ASP A 430 23.30 9.62 -23.13
CA ASP A 430 24.75 9.47 -23.19
C ASP A 430 25.32 8.81 -21.92
N GLU A 431 24.82 9.18 -20.73
CA GLU A 431 25.20 8.57 -19.45
C GLU A 431 24.90 7.06 -19.44
N LEU A 432 23.68 6.66 -19.83
CA LEU A 432 23.26 5.25 -19.90
C LEU A 432 24.09 4.45 -20.92
N SER A 433 24.30 5.01 -22.12
CA SER A 433 25.14 4.39 -23.15
C SER A 433 26.58 4.19 -22.65
N THR A 434 27.12 5.21 -21.97
CA THR A 434 28.48 5.16 -21.43
C THR A 434 28.61 4.13 -20.31
N GLU A 435 27.63 4.04 -19.41
CA GLU A 435 27.57 3.01 -18.37
C GLU A 435 27.67 1.61 -18.97
N LEU A 436 26.77 1.27 -19.91
CA LEU A 436 26.74 -0.04 -20.55
C LEU A 436 28.08 -0.37 -21.24
N HIS A 437 28.66 0.60 -21.94
CA HIS A 437 29.94 0.44 -22.60
C HIS A 437 31.10 0.24 -21.60
N LEU A 438 31.13 0.98 -20.49
CA LEU A 438 32.12 0.81 -19.43
C LEU A 438 31.99 -0.56 -18.77
N VAL A 439 30.78 -0.99 -18.42
CA VAL A 439 30.52 -2.32 -17.86
C VAL A 439 31.01 -3.42 -18.80
N ALA A 440 30.68 -3.34 -20.10
CA ALA A 440 31.16 -4.30 -21.10
C ALA A 440 32.69 -4.32 -21.23
N ARG A 441 33.35 -3.15 -21.22
CA ARG A 441 34.81 -3.06 -21.26
C ARG A 441 35.46 -3.61 -20.00
N MET A 442 34.88 -3.35 -18.82
CA MET A 442 35.39 -3.83 -17.54
C MET A 442 35.29 -5.36 -17.39
N LYS A 443 34.35 -6.00 -18.09
CA LYS A 443 34.27 -7.48 -18.16
C LYS A 443 35.41 -8.09 -18.99
N ASN A 444 35.89 -7.38 -20.01
CA ASN A 444 36.84 -7.91 -21.00
C ASN A 444 38.28 -7.36 -20.86
N SER A 445 38.50 -6.36 -20.00
CA SER A 445 39.79 -5.66 -19.89
C SER A 445 40.05 -5.16 -18.47
N SER A 446 41.19 -4.50 -18.25
CA SER A 446 41.52 -3.91 -16.95
C SER A 446 40.46 -2.89 -16.53
N SER A 447 39.74 -3.19 -15.44
CA SER A 447 38.65 -2.34 -14.95
C SER A 447 39.10 -0.92 -14.63
N TRP A 448 40.29 -0.77 -14.03
CA TRP A 448 40.88 0.54 -13.74
C TRP A 448 41.14 1.35 -15.02
N ARG A 449 41.80 0.76 -16.02
CA ARG A 449 42.09 1.45 -17.30
C ARG A 449 40.82 1.83 -18.05
N ALA A 450 39.76 1.02 -17.96
CA ALA A 450 38.48 1.34 -18.58
C ALA A 450 37.86 2.61 -17.99
N LEU A 451 38.01 2.82 -16.68
CA LEU A 451 37.41 3.94 -15.93
C LEU A 451 38.23 5.23 -15.95
N GLN A 452 39.53 5.18 -16.27
CA GLN A 452 40.42 6.35 -16.26
C GLN A 452 39.94 7.49 -17.17
N SER A 453 39.28 7.16 -18.28
CA SER A 453 38.78 8.14 -19.25
C SER A 453 37.41 8.74 -18.89
N GLU A 454 36.72 8.20 -17.87
CA GLU A 454 35.42 8.73 -17.44
C GLU A 454 35.62 9.67 -16.25
N HIS A 455 35.01 10.86 -16.35
CA HIS A 455 35.17 11.97 -15.42
C HIS A 455 33.86 12.32 -14.69
N ARG A 456 32.73 11.78 -15.14
CA ARG A 456 31.43 12.02 -14.54
C ARG A 456 31.21 11.09 -13.36
N TYR A 457 31.07 11.70 -12.19
CA TYR A 457 30.79 10.98 -10.95
C TYR A 457 29.55 10.07 -11.07
N TRP A 458 28.46 10.59 -11.66
CA TRP A 458 27.20 9.87 -11.76
C TRP A 458 27.33 8.56 -12.55
N VAL A 459 27.93 8.60 -13.75
CA VAL A 459 28.17 7.41 -14.57
C VAL A 459 28.97 6.36 -13.80
N VAL A 460 30.09 6.75 -13.19
CA VAL A 460 30.91 5.80 -12.41
C VAL A 460 30.14 5.25 -11.20
N SER A 461 29.22 6.02 -10.62
CA SER A 461 28.40 5.58 -9.48
C SER A 461 27.37 4.52 -9.89
N GLN A 462 26.80 4.63 -11.09
CA GLN A 462 25.93 3.59 -11.65
C GLN A 462 26.72 2.32 -11.95
N VAL A 463 27.87 2.46 -12.62
CA VAL A 463 28.82 1.36 -12.88
C VAL A 463 29.20 0.64 -11.57
N ALA A 464 29.49 1.37 -10.49
CA ALA A 464 29.86 0.77 -9.20
C ALA A 464 28.74 -0.09 -8.58
N ASN A 465 27.48 0.21 -8.87
CA ASN A 465 26.32 -0.53 -8.36
C ASN A 465 25.83 -1.61 -9.33
N HIS A 466 26.33 -1.65 -10.57
CA HIS A 466 25.85 -2.58 -11.60
C HIS A 466 25.95 -4.06 -11.15
N PRO A 467 24.88 -4.87 -11.28
CA PRO A 467 24.84 -6.24 -10.76
C PRO A 467 25.87 -7.15 -11.42
N ASP A 468 26.11 -7.00 -12.72
CA ASP A 468 27.00 -7.88 -13.49
C ASP A 468 28.51 -7.74 -13.22
N LEU A 469 28.94 -6.77 -12.40
CA LEU A 469 30.36 -6.55 -12.15
C LEU A 469 30.87 -7.42 -11.01
N SER A 470 32.07 -7.96 -11.19
CA SER A 470 32.80 -8.64 -10.11
C SER A 470 33.15 -7.69 -8.96
N LEU A 471 33.37 -8.22 -7.75
CA LEU A 471 33.74 -7.41 -6.58
C LEU A 471 34.97 -6.54 -6.84
N ARG A 472 36.01 -7.07 -7.49
CA ARG A 472 37.23 -6.31 -7.86
C ARG A 472 36.94 -5.17 -8.84
N ALA A 473 36.02 -5.39 -9.78
CA ALA A 473 35.61 -4.36 -10.73
C ALA A 473 34.84 -3.23 -10.02
N LYS A 474 33.97 -3.58 -9.06
CA LYS A 474 33.28 -2.61 -8.19
C LYS A 474 34.27 -1.83 -7.32
N GLU A 475 35.26 -2.48 -6.73
CA GLU A 475 36.33 -1.81 -5.97
C GLU A 475 37.10 -0.79 -6.81
N ALA A 476 37.44 -1.13 -8.06
CA ALA A 476 38.09 -0.20 -8.99
C ALA A 476 37.20 1.01 -9.32
N ALA A 477 35.88 0.80 -9.48
CA ALA A 477 34.91 1.88 -9.68
C ALA A 477 34.81 2.79 -8.45
N ILE A 478 34.75 2.22 -7.24
CA ILE A 478 34.72 2.97 -5.98
C ILE A 478 36.01 3.78 -5.79
N GLN A 479 37.18 3.21 -6.11
CA GLN A 479 38.44 3.95 -6.10
C GLN A 479 38.40 5.14 -7.06
N ARG A 480 37.83 4.96 -8.26
CA ARG A 480 37.65 6.07 -9.21
C ARG A 480 36.68 7.12 -8.68
N LEU A 481 35.60 6.71 -8.01
CA LEU A 481 34.67 7.65 -7.37
C LEU A 481 35.33 8.51 -6.29
N ARG A 482 36.33 7.99 -5.57
CA ARG A 482 37.11 8.80 -4.60
C ARG A 482 37.86 9.94 -5.27
N GLU A 483 38.38 9.73 -6.48
CA GLU A 483 39.05 10.77 -7.26
C GLU A 483 38.06 11.82 -7.80
N LEU A 484 36.82 11.41 -8.07
CA LEU A 484 35.77 12.25 -8.66
C LEU A 484 34.86 12.95 -7.63
N ALA A 485 34.91 12.55 -6.36
CA ALA A 485 34.06 13.05 -5.30
C ALA A 485 34.50 14.44 -4.80
N ILE A 486 34.09 15.49 -5.53
CA ILE A 486 34.47 16.89 -5.25
C ILE A 486 33.60 17.51 -4.14
N THR A 487 32.32 17.16 -4.06
CA THR A 487 31.38 17.75 -3.09
C THR A 487 31.26 16.88 -1.83
N PRO A 488 31.00 17.46 -0.65
CA PRO A 488 30.83 16.70 0.59
C PRO A 488 29.79 15.57 0.49
N ALA A 489 28.68 15.83 -0.23
CA ALA A 489 27.63 14.84 -0.48
C ALA A 489 28.12 13.63 -1.28
N ARG A 490 28.92 13.86 -2.34
CA ARG A 490 29.51 12.80 -3.16
C ARG A 490 30.60 12.05 -2.42
N THR A 491 31.37 12.73 -1.57
CA THR A 491 32.37 12.08 -0.71
C THR A 491 31.69 11.08 0.22
N VAL A 492 30.61 11.48 0.89
CA VAL A 492 29.84 10.59 1.76
C VAL A 492 29.22 9.44 0.97
N GLN A 493 28.62 9.70 -0.20
CA GLN A 493 28.07 8.63 -1.03
C GLN A 493 29.13 7.58 -1.40
N THR A 494 30.34 8.00 -1.76
CA THR A 494 31.45 7.07 -2.05
C THR A 494 31.88 6.29 -0.81
N ILE A 495 31.95 6.95 0.36
CA ILE A 495 32.22 6.28 1.64
C ILE A 495 31.17 5.18 1.92
N LEU A 496 29.89 5.45 1.66
CA LEU A 496 28.82 4.48 1.89
C LEU A 496 28.97 3.23 0.99
N LEU A 497 29.45 3.39 -0.25
CA LEU A 497 29.75 2.25 -1.13
C LEU A 497 30.90 1.40 -0.58
N GLU A 498 31.93 2.01 0.01
CA GLU A 498 33.00 1.28 0.70
C GLU A 498 32.50 0.57 1.96
N LEU A 499 31.72 1.27 2.79
CA LEU A 499 31.12 0.70 3.99
C LEU A 499 30.22 -0.50 3.64
N ASN A 500 29.44 -0.40 2.57
CA ASN A 500 28.64 -1.50 2.03
C ASN A 500 29.51 -2.74 1.74
N ALA A 501 30.62 -2.55 1.00
CA ALA A 501 31.54 -3.64 0.68
C ALA A 501 32.11 -4.32 1.93
N TYR A 502 32.52 -3.54 2.95
CA TYR A 502 33.03 -4.11 4.19
C TYR A 502 31.95 -4.78 5.04
N LEU A 503 30.82 -4.11 5.28
CA LEU A 503 29.84 -4.50 6.30
C LEU A 503 28.77 -5.47 5.78
N ASN A 504 28.35 -5.34 4.52
CA ASN A 504 27.36 -6.23 3.91
C ASN A 504 28.02 -7.38 3.12
N GLY A 505 29.29 -7.26 2.70
CA GLY A 505 30.04 -8.32 2.01
C GLY A 505 30.29 -9.60 2.82
N GLU A 506 30.95 -10.59 2.20
CA GLU A 506 31.26 -11.88 2.84
C GLU A 506 32.28 -11.71 3.99
N HIS A 507 31.93 -12.17 5.19
CA HIS A 507 32.79 -12.02 6.37
C HIS A 507 34.13 -12.78 6.25
N LYS A 508 34.16 -13.92 5.54
CA LYS A 508 35.36 -14.78 5.41
C LYS A 508 36.49 -14.11 4.64
N GLN A 509 36.17 -13.13 3.79
CA GLN A 509 37.11 -12.46 2.89
C GLN A 509 37.61 -11.11 3.46
N ARG A 510 37.20 -10.73 4.68
CA ARG A 510 37.52 -9.43 5.26
C ARG A 510 39.00 -9.30 5.64
N PRO A 511 39.70 -8.23 5.20
CA PRO A 511 41.04 -7.90 5.68
C PRO A 511 41.13 -7.77 7.20
N LYS A 512 42.28 -8.11 7.80
CA LYS A 512 42.49 -8.06 9.26
C LYS A 512 42.35 -6.63 9.84
N ASP A 513 42.63 -5.61 9.04
CA ASP A 513 42.54 -4.19 9.42
C ASP A 513 41.14 -3.57 9.14
N SER A 514 40.17 -4.37 8.68
CA SER A 514 38.81 -3.89 8.34
C SER A 514 38.16 -3.06 9.45
N ARG A 515 38.33 -3.46 10.72
CA ARG A 515 37.75 -2.73 11.86
C ARG A 515 38.25 -1.28 11.92
N LYS A 516 39.55 -1.06 11.75
CA LYS A 516 40.15 0.27 11.78
C LYS A 516 39.75 1.10 10.57
N ARG A 517 39.70 0.47 9.38
CA ARG A 517 39.26 1.14 8.15
C ARG A 517 37.81 1.59 8.22
N VAL A 518 36.90 0.71 8.63
CA VAL A 518 35.48 1.05 8.79
C VAL A 518 35.29 2.16 9.82
N GLN A 519 36.01 2.12 10.94
CA GLN A 519 35.98 3.20 11.93
C GLN A 519 36.38 4.54 11.31
N ALA A 520 37.51 4.59 10.59
CA ALA A 520 37.99 5.81 9.95
C ALA A 520 37.01 6.34 8.88
N LEU A 521 36.42 5.44 8.08
CA LEU A 521 35.41 5.80 7.08
C LEU A 521 34.15 6.39 7.73
N LEU A 522 33.68 5.81 8.83
CA LEU A 522 32.53 6.34 9.58
C LEU A 522 32.84 7.71 10.18
N ASP A 523 34.01 7.89 10.78
CA ASP A 523 34.43 9.18 11.36
C ASP A 523 34.56 10.26 10.27
N GLU A 524 35.08 9.91 9.09
CA GLU A 524 35.14 10.80 7.92
C GLU A 524 33.74 11.20 7.44
N ALA A 525 32.81 10.24 7.34
CA ALA A 525 31.44 10.50 6.91
C ALA A 525 30.65 11.35 7.93
N GLU A 526 30.83 11.09 9.22
CA GLU A 526 30.19 11.84 10.32
C GLU A 526 30.73 13.28 10.43
N ALA A 527 32.00 13.51 10.10
CA ALA A 527 32.60 14.84 10.09
C ALA A 527 32.29 15.67 8.83
N SER A 528 31.80 15.04 7.76
CA SER A 528 31.50 15.69 6.49
C SER A 528 30.23 16.55 6.56
N GLU A 529 30.23 17.71 5.89
CA GLU A 529 29.02 18.52 5.67
C GLU A 529 27.93 17.75 4.92
N GLY A 530 28.29 16.69 4.19
CA GLY A 530 27.36 15.78 3.52
C GLY A 530 26.59 14.84 4.45
N PHE A 531 26.93 14.79 5.75
CA PHE A 531 26.33 13.88 6.73
C PHE A 531 24.80 13.98 6.77
N ALA A 532 24.26 15.20 6.79
CA ALA A 532 22.83 15.43 6.95
C ALA A 532 21.99 14.80 5.81
N LEU A 533 22.53 14.73 4.60
CA LEU A 533 21.85 14.10 3.46
C LEU A 533 21.79 12.58 3.60
N TRP A 534 22.76 11.97 4.26
CA TRP A 534 22.97 10.52 4.33
C TRP A 534 22.85 9.96 5.75
N ARG A 535 22.28 10.73 6.67
CA ARG A 535 22.26 10.44 8.11
C ARG A 535 21.71 9.06 8.43
N ALA A 536 20.60 8.67 7.82
CA ALA A 536 20.00 7.35 8.00
C ALA A 536 20.98 6.22 7.64
N ALA A 537 21.63 6.31 6.48
CA ALA A 537 22.57 5.31 5.99
C ALA A 537 23.83 5.24 6.88
N ILE A 538 24.39 6.38 7.27
CA ILE A 538 25.59 6.44 8.13
C ILE A 538 25.29 5.81 9.49
N LEU A 539 24.15 6.14 10.11
CA LEU A 539 23.73 5.55 11.38
C LEU A 539 23.50 4.03 11.27
N GLN A 540 22.93 3.55 10.15
CA GLN A 540 22.80 2.11 9.89
C GLN A 540 24.16 1.41 9.81
N TYR A 541 25.13 1.98 9.08
CA TYR A 541 26.47 1.38 8.99
C TYR A 541 27.23 1.48 10.31
N ARG A 542 27.05 2.55 11.08
CA ARG A 542 27.59 2.67 12.44
C ARG A 542 27.01 1.59 13.35
N ALA A 543 25.71 1.30 13.26
CA ALA A 543 25.07 0.20 13.98
C ALA A 543 25.65 -1.17 13.56
N LYS A 544 25.81 -1.42 12.26
CA LYS A 544 26.44 -2.65 11.73
C LYS A 544 27.90 -2.80 12.19
N HIS A 545 28.64 -1.70 12.30
CA HIS A 545 29.99 -1.70 12.86
C HIS A 545 30.00 -2.14 14.34
N LEU A 546 29.07 -1.62 15.16
CA LEU A 546 28.91 -2.03 16.55
C LEU A 546 28.49 -3.50 16.68
N LEU A 547 27.57 -3.98 15.83
CA LEU A 547 27.24 -5.41 15.76
C LEU A 547 28.48 -6.26 15.48
N ALA A 548 29.31 -5.86 14.51
CA ALA A 548 30.55 -6.57 14.18
C ALA A 548 31.60 -6.53 15.31
N CYS A 549 31.41 -5.67 16.32
CA CYS A 549 32.21 -5.59 17.54
C CYS A 549 31.54 -6.26 18.77
N ASN A 550 30.45 -7.00 18.58
CA ASN A 550 29.62 -7.62 19.63
C ASN A 550 28.88 -6.62 20.56
N ASP A 551 28.71 -5.37 20.14
CA ASP A 551 27.91 -4.37 20.87
C ASP A 551 26.48 -4.30 20.32
N PHE A 552 25.63 -5.22 20.79
CA PHE A 552 24.23 -5.33 20.36
C PHE A 552 23.36 -4.19 20.90
N GLU A 553 23.64 -3.69 22.11
CA GLU A 553 22.85 -2.62 22.72
C GLU A 553 23.09 -1.28 22.01
N GLY A 554 24.37 -0.94 21.78
CA GLY A 554 24.76 0.26 21.03
C GLY A 554 24.23 0.22 19.59
N ALA A 555 24.36 -0.93 18.92
CA ALA A 555 23.78 -1.13 17.60
C ALA A 555 22.26 -0.89 17.58
N GLY A 556 21.53 -1.43 18.58
CA GLY A 556 20.08 -1.25 18.67
C GLY A 556 19.63 0.19 18.93
N LYS A 557 20.44 1.00 19.61
CA LYS A 557 20.19 2.46 19.75
C LYS A 557 20.39 3.16 18.40
N LEU A 558 21.46 2.84 17.68
CA LEU A 558 21.77 3.46 16.40
C LEU A 558 20.83 3.05 15.27
N PHE A 559 20.40 1.79 15.19
CA PHE A 559 19.40 1.37 14.21
C PHE A 559 18.06 2.09 14.40
N ARG A 560 17.61 2.29 15.65
CA ARG A 560 16.41 3.10 15.93
C ARG A 560 16.60 4.55 15.50
N ALA A 561 17.75 5.16 15.82
CA ALA A 561 18.06 6.50 15.36
C ALA A 561 18.16 6.61 13.82
N ALA A 562 18.66 5.56 13.16
CA ALA A 562 18.70 5.46 11.70
C ALA A 562 17.28 5.37 11.11
N LEU A 563 16.39 4.61 11.75
CA LEU A 563 15.00 4.46 11.34
C LEU A 563 14.24 5.80 11.44
N ASP A 564 14.45 6.52 12.54
CA ASP A 564 13.88 7.86 12.75
C ASP A 564 14.43 8.87 11.73
N ALA A 565 15.74 8.84 11.46
CA ALA A 565 16.37 9.66 10.42
C ALA A 565 15.87 9.31 9.01
N GLY A 566 15.43 8.08 8.78
CA GLY A 566 14.84 7.62 7.52
C GLY A 566 13.50 8.29 7.18
N LEU A 567 12.91 9.05 8.10
CA LEU A 567 11.70 9.86 7.87
C LEU A 567 12.03 11.24 7.28
N GLU A 568 13.27 11.72 7.38
CA GLU A 568 13.62 13.10 7.03
C GLU A 568 13.60 13.33 5.51
N ARG A 569 13.90 12.28 4.73
CA ARG A 569 14.04 12.30 3.27
C ARG A 569 13.61 10.95 2.68
N ASN A 570 13.41 10.90 1.36
CA ASN A 570 13.16 9.66 0.65
C ASN A 570 14.51 8.98 0.32
N TYR A 571 14.69 7.76 0.82
CA TYR A 571 15.92 6.95 0.68
C TYR A 571 15.67 5.64 -0.09
N GLY A 572 14.65 5.61 -0.94
CA GLY A 572 14.17 4.38 -1.55
C GLY A 572 13.88 3.28 -0.51
N PRO A 573 14.45 2.06 -0.65
CA PRO A 573 14.13 0.92 0.23
C PRO A 573 14.84 0.98 1.60
N LEU A 574 15.76 1.92 1.82
CA LEU A 574 16.65 1.94 2.98
C LEU A 574 15.89 1.91 4.33
N ARG A 575 14.75 2.61 4.42
CA ARG A 575 13.92 2.62 5.64
C ARG A 575 13.42 1.21 5.98
N GLY A 576 13.01 0.44 4.96
CA GLY A 576 12.62 -0.97 5.11
C GLY A 576 13.81 -1.84 5.53
N GLU A 577 14.98 -1.64 4.93
CA GLU A 577 16.18 -2.39 5.30
C GLU A 577 16.61 -2.14 6.75
N ILE A 578 16.55 -0.89 7.21
CA ILE A 578 16.84 -0.52 8.60
C ILE A 578 15.81 -1.16 9.53
N ALA A 579 14.52 -1.16 9.15
CA ALA A 579 13.46 -1.78 9.92
C ALA A 579 13.64 -3.31 10.03
N ARG A 580 14.03 -3.98 8.94
CA ARG A 580 14.42 -5.39 8.95
C ARG A 580 15.57 -5.62 9.93
N ASP A 581 16.63 -4.81 9.84
CA ASP A 581 17.81 -4.96 10.71
C ASP A 581 17.45 -4.70 12.19
N CYS A 582 16.54 -3.74 12.46
CA CYS A 582 15.97 -3.51 13.79
C CYS A 582 15.24 -4.74 14.31
N LEU A 583 14.28 -5.27 13.52
CA LEU A 583 13.47 -6.42 13.90
C LEU A 583 14.37 -7.63 14.18
N ALA A 584 15.28 -7.92 13.25
CA ALA A 584 16.25 -9.01 13.34
C ALA A 584 17.07 -8.94 14.64
N LEU A 585 17.60 -7.76 14.97
CA LEU A 585 18.37 -7.56 16.20
C LEU A 585 17.52 -7.74 17.47
N VAL A 586 16.33 -7.13 17.53
CA VAL A 586 15.52 -7.20 18.76
C VAL A 586 15.02 -8.62 19.04
N VAL A 587 14.76 -9.41 17.99
CA VAL A 587 14.26 -10.79 18.15
C VAL A 587 15.35 -11.85 18.18
N ALA A 588 16.62 -11.52 17.87
CA ALA A 588 17.73 -12.47 17.78
C ALA A 588 17.90 -13.38 19.01
N ASN A 589 17.57 -12.85 20.19
CA ASN A 589 17.68 -13.52 21.49
C ASN A 589 16.47 -13.22 22.39
N GLN A 590 15.32 -12.84 21.83
CA GLN A 590 14.12 -12.47 22.59
C GLN A 590 12.85 -12.92 21.88
N LYS A 591 11.79 -13.14 22.66
CA LYS A 591 10.46 -13.43 22.13
C LYS A 591 9.92 -12.23 21.35
N LEU A 592 9.19 -12.48 20.27
CA LEU A 592 8.38 -11.46 19.61
C LEU A 592 7.38 -10.84 20.59
N ILE A 593 7.39 -9.50 20.69
CA ILE A 593 6.39 -8.72 21.42
C ILE A 593 5.65 -7.89 20.36
N PRO A 594 4.50 -8.36 19.84
CA PRO A 594 3.83 -7.74 18.70
C PRO A 594 3.60 -6.25 18.91
N GLU A 595 3.03 -5.84 20.04
CA GLU A 595 2.75 -4.43 20.37
C GLU A 595 3.98 -3.51 20.29
N SER A 596 5.18 -4.01 20.61
CA SER A 596 6.42 -3.21 20.59
C SER A 596 7.19 -3.34 19.27
N HIS A 597 7.05 -4.47 18.57
CA HIS A 597 7.82 -4.80 17.37
C HIS A 597 7.05 -4.54 16.07
N GLU A 598 5.73 -4.36 16.13
CA GLU A 598 4.86 -4.09 14.97
C GLU A 598 5.32 -2.90 14.17
N LYS A 599 5.85 -1.86 14.82
CA LYS A 599 6.42 -0.71 14.11
C LYS A 599 7.48 -1.15 13.07
N TYR A 600 8.39 -2.06 13.41
CA TYR A 600 9.42 -2.50 12.47
C TYR A 600 8.82 -3.30 11.31
N TYR A 601 7.84 -4.14 11.61
CA TYR A 601 7.11 -4.89 10.59
C TYR A 601 6.37 -3.96 9.62
N ARG A 602 5.64 -2.97 10.12
CA ARG A 602 4.99 -1.95 9.30
C ARG A 602 5.99 -1.17 8.45
N GLU A 603 7.12 -0.77 9.01
CA GLU A 603 8.19 -0.09 8.26
C GLU A 603 8.82 -0.99 7.19
N MET A 604 8.90 -2.31 7.42
CA MET A 604 9.32 -3.28 6.41
C MET A 604 8.32 -3.38 5.25
N LEU A 605 7.01 -3.43 5.54
CA LEU A 605 5.96 -3.41 4.51
C LEU A 605 6.02 -2.11 3.70
N ALA A 606 6.09 -0.97 4.38
CA ALA A 606 6.22 0.33 3.73
C ALA A 606 7.53 0.48 2.94
N GLY A 607 8.60 -0.21 3.32
CA GLY A 607 9.87 -0.17 2.62
C GLY A 607 10.05 -1.23 1.54
N GLY A 608 8.99 -1.97 1.16
CA GLY A 608 9.05 -2.98 0.10
C GLY A 608 9.90 -4.20 0.43
N MET A 609 10.09 -4.54 1.72
CA MET A 609 10.90 -5.70 2.12
C MET A 609 10.16 -7.04 2.04
N VAL A 610 8.88 -7.00 1.65
CA VAL A 610 7.98 -8.13 1.54
C VAL A 610 7.37 -8.07 0.15
N GLU A 611 7.80 -8.97 -0.73
CA GLU A 611 7.41 -9.03 -2.14
C GLU A 611 6.58 -10.30 -2.42
N ASP A 612 5.64 -10.62 -1.53
CA ASP A 612 4.78 -11.79 -1.66
C ASP A 612 3.34 -11.38 -2.04
N SER A 613 2.67 -12.21 -2.84
CA SER A 613 1.25 -12.06 -3.17
C SER A 613 0.35 -12.11 -1.93
N GLU A 614 0.79 -12.82 -0.89
CA GLU A 614 0.19 -12.84 0.43
C GLU A 614 1.15 -12.21 1.44
N ILE A 615 0.72 -11.11 2.08
CA ILE A 615 1.53 -10.45 3.10
C ILE A 615 1.69 -11.42 4.31
N PRO A 616 2.91 -11.85 4.66
CA PRO A 616 3.16 -12.78 5.75
C PRO A 616 2.87 -12.11 7.10
N SER A 617 2.43 -12.90 8.08
CA SER A 617 2.19 -12.43 9.44
C SER A 617 3.46 -11.88 10.11
N ILE A 618 3.31 -10.97 11.08
CA ILE A 618 4.45 -10.47 11.87
C ILE A 618 5.22 -11.60 12.55
N GLU A 619 4.51 -12.66 12.95
CA GLU A 619 5.08 -13.89 13.49
C GLU A 619 6.07 -14.54 12.51
N ASP A 620 5.62 -14.80 11.28
CA ASP A 620 6.44 -15.46 10.27
C ASP A 620 7.61 -14.56 9.81
N THR A 621 7.37 -13.25 9.67
CA THR A 621 8.42 -12.27 9.39
C THR A 621 9.45 -12.19 10.51
N ALA A 622 9.03 -12.18 11.78
CA ALA A 622 9.95 -12.15 12.91
C ALA A 622 10.82 -13.41 13.00
N ARG A 623 10.25 -14.58 12.69
CA ARG A 623 11.00 -15.84 12.62
C ARG A 623 12.09 -15.77 11.56
N TRP A 624 11.73 -15.36 10.35
CA TRP A 624 12.71 -15.14 9.28
C TRP A 624 13.77 -14.09 9.68
N ALA A 625 13.36 -12.98 10.32
CA ALA A 625 14.27 -11.94 10.75
C ALA A 625 15.29 -12.43 11.80
N GLY A 626 14.87 -13.31 12.71
CA GLY A 626 15.76 -13.96 13.68
C GLY A 626 16.82 -14.84 13.01
N ASP A 627 16.43 -15.60 11.99
CA ASP A 627 17.37 -16.41 11.20
C ASP A 627 18.30 -15.53 10.35
N TYR A 628 17.75 -14.49 9.73
CA TYR A 628 18.49 -13.47 9.00
C TYR A 628 19.55 -12.79 9.87
N PHE A 629 19.25 -12.52 11.15
CA PHE A 629 20.22 -11.95 12.08
C PHE A 629 21.50 -12.78 12.16
N TRP A 630 21.36 -14.07 12.48
CA TRP A 630 22.51 -14.95 12.75
C TRP A 630 23.23 -15.44 11.48
N SER A 631 22.49 -15.58 10.38
CA SER A 631 23.02 -16.04 9.09
C SER A 631 23.66 -14.92 8.27
N THR A 632 23.11 -13.70 8.33
CA THR A 632 23.39 -12.64 7.34
C THR A 632 23.80 -11.32 7.97
N LEU A 633 23.08 -10.81 8.97
CA LEU A 633 23.36 -9.48 9.54
C LEU A 633 24.56 -9.46 10.49
N TYR A 634 24.63 -10.41 11.43
CA TYR A 634 25.71 -10.50 12.43
C TYR A 634 26.98 -11.11 11.84
N LYS A 635 27.94 -10.24 11.53
CA LYS A 635 29.23 -10.59 10.93
C LYS A 635 30.38 -9.97 11.75
N PRO A 636 30.90 -10.66 12.79
CA PRO A 636 32.00 -10.14 13.60
C PRO A 636 33.27 -9.92 12.78
N TYR A 637 34.10 -8.95 13.18
CA TYR A 637 35.40 -8.71 12.53
C TYR A 637 36.40 -9.85 12.81
N PRO A 638 37.42 -10.03 11.96
CA PRO A 638 38.53 -10.94 12.25
C PRO A 638 39.15 -10.64 13.63
N GLY A 639 39.26 -11.67 14.46
CA GLY A 639 39.79 -11.56 15.84
C GLY A 639 38.76 -11.22 16.92
N ILE A 640 37.49 -10.98 16.55
CA ILE A 640 36.37 -10.89 17.50
C ILE A 640 35.70 -12.26 17.62
N GLU A 641 35.45 -12.71 18.85
CA GLU A 641 34.77 -13.97 19.11
C GLU A 641 33.34 -13.96 18.55
N ARG A 642 32.97 -15.01 17.80
CA ARG A 642 31.63 -15.14 17.24
C ARG A 642 30.67 -15.69 18.29
N LEU A 643 29.73 -14.86 18.70
CA LEU A 643 28.65 -15.24 19.59
C LEU A 643 27.69 -16.23 18.90
N GLN A 644 27.08 -17.09 19.71
CA GLN A 644 26.03 -18.02 19.29
C GLN A 644 24.67 -17.55 19.84
N PRO A 645 23.54 -18.03 19.27
CA PRO A 645 22.23 -17.79 19.84
C PRO A 645 22.16 -18.26 21.30
N LEU A 646 21.64 -17.43 22.22
CA LEU A 646 21.57 -17.76 23.64
C LEU A 646 20.72 -19.00 23.91
N ALA A 647 19.73 -19.27 23.06
CA ALA A 647 18.91 -20.46 23.16
C ALA A 647 19.74 -21.72 22.92
N ARG A 648 20.68 -21.70 21.96
CA ARG A 648 21.54 -22.83 21.61
C ARG A 648 22.36 -23.27 22.81
N GLU A 649 23.01 -22.33 23.49
CA GLU A 649 23.79 -22.62 24.72
C GLU A 649 22.92 -23.24 25.82
N LYS A 650 21.67 -22.80 25.95
CA LYS A 650 20.73 -23.33 26.95
C LYS A 650 20.25 -24.75 26.64
N VAL A 651 20.21 -25.16 25.36
CA VAL A 651 19.63 -26.46 24.96
C VAL A 651 20.68 -27.50 24.57
N GLU A 652 21.89 -27.11 24.17
CA GLU A 652 22.87 -28.01 23.54
C GLU A 652 23.25 -29.22 24.39
N GLU A 653 23.48 -29.04 25.69
CA GLU A 653 23.76 -30.17 26.59
C GLU A 653 22.55 -31.10 26.73
N SER A 654 21.36 -30.52 26.86
CA SER A 654 20.12 -31.29 26.99
C SER A 654 19.79 -32.07 25.72
N ILE A 655 20.05 -31.51 24.54
CA ILE A 655 19.89 -32.19 23.25
C ILE A 655 20.90 -33.33 23.14
N ARG A 656 22.17 -33.13 23.52
CA ARG A 656 23.17 -34.21 23.50
C ARG A 656 22.77 -35.39 24.40
N LEU A 657 22.32 -35.12 25.62
CA LEU A 657 21.86 -36.15 26.55
C LEU A 657 20.62 -36.88 26.04
N LEU A 658 19.67 -36.13 25.47
CA LEU A 658 18.46 -36.67 24.85
C LEU A 658 18.80 -37.60 23.68
N MET A 659 19.67 -37.16 22.76
CA MET A 659 20.08 -37.94 21.59
C MET A 659 20.88 -39.19 21.97
N ALA A 660 21.64 -39.13 23.08
CA ALA A 660 22.37 -40.27 23.62
C ALA A 660 21.49 -41.27 24.40
N GLY A 661 20.24 -40.92 24.73
CA GLY A 661 19.38 -41.74 25.59
C GLY A 661 19.80 -41.77 27.07
N ASP A 662 20.64 -40.83 27.52
CA ASP A 662 21.14 -40.79 28.90
C ASP A 662 20.11 -40.15 29.85
N GLN A 663 19.16 -40.96 30.31
CA GLN A 663 18.09 -40.51 31.22
C GLN A 663 18.63 -39.99 32.55
N GLN A 664 19.69 -40.59 33.11
CA GLN A 664 20.25 -40.17 34.40
C GLN A 664 20.96 -38.82 34.27
N GLY A 665 21.76 -38.65 33.21
CA GLY A 665 22.39 -37.38 32.89
C GLY A 665 21.34 -36.28 32.65
N LEU A 666 20.26 -36.59 31.94
CA LEU A 666 19.18 -35.64 31.70
C LEU A 666 18.45 -35.23 32.99
N LEU A 667 18.19 -36.17 33.91
CA LEU A 667 17.65 -35.87 35.24
C LEU A 667 18.55 -34.94 36.05
N ALA A 668 19.83 -35.27 36.14
CA ALA A 668 20.81 -34.43 36.85
C ALA A 668 20.91 -33.03 36.23
N TRP A 669 20.86 -32.96 34.90
CA TRP A 669 20.84 -31.72 34.16
C TRP A 669 19.60 -30.87 34.46
N MET A 670 18.40 -31.47 34.49
CA MET A 670 17.15 -30.78 34.81
C MET A 670 17.18 -30.21 36.24
N GLU A 671 17.68 -30.98 37.21
CA GLU A 671 17.80 -30.53 38.59
C GLU A 671 18.76 -29.33 38.72
N ARG A 672 19.92 -29.39 38.06
CA ARG A 672 20.88 -28.28 38.03
C ARG A 672 20.32 -27.03 37.35
N ASN A 673 19.39 -27.18 36.39
CA ASN A 673 18.82 -26.08 35.61
C ASN A 673 17.37 -25.72 36.00
N ARG A 674 16.85 -26.22 37.14
CA ARG A 674 15.45 -26.07 37.56
C ARG A 674 14.93 -24.63 37.49
N GLY A 675 15.74 -23.64 37.87
CA GLY A 675 15.36 -22.23 37.79
C GLY A 675 15.13 -21.73 36.36
N LYS A 676 15.93 -22.22 35.39
CA LYS A 676 15.86 -21.83 33.97
C LYS A 676 14.68 -22.50 33.25
N LEU A 677 14.23 -23.66 33.74
CA LEU A 677 13.05 -24.39 33.24
C LEU A 677 11.72 -23.71 33.59
N ASN A 678 11.74 -22.56 34.27
CA ASN A 678 10.53 -21.80 34.59
C ASN A 678 10.28 -20.62 33.62
N SER A 679 11.15 -20.42 32.64
CA SER A 679 11.08 -19.32 31.68
C SER A 679 11.11 -19.84 30.24
N PRO A 680 10.55 -19.10 29.27
CA PRO A 680 10.73 -19.41 27.86
C PRO A 680 12.21 -19.34 27.45
N LEU A 681 12.55 -20.05 26.39
CA LEU A 681 13.84 -19.90 25.72
C LEU A 681 13.92 -18.51 25.06
N PRO A 682 15.14 -17.93 24.99
CA PRO A 682 15.39 -16.66 24.32
C PRO A 682 15.37 -16.84 22.79
N LEU A 683 14.23 -17.25 22.25
CA LEU A 683 13.94 -17.45 20.83
C LEU A 683 12.85 -16.46 20.41
N VAL A 684 12.83 -16.06 19.13
CA VAL A 684 11.70 -15.35 18.50
C VAL A 684 10.37 -15.95 18.93
N THR A 685 10.31 -17.27 18.87
CA THR A 685 9.07 -18.02 19.09
C THR A 685 8.65 -17.99 20.55
N GLY A 686 9.56 -17.68 21.48
CA GLY A 686 9.31 -17.75 22.90
C GLY A 686 8.98 -19.17 23.38
N ASP A 687 9.41 -20.19 22.63
CA ASP A 687 9.18 -21.59 22.97
C ASP A 687 9.72 -21.91 24.36
N SER A 688 9.00 -22.74 25.11
CA SER A 688 9.58 -23.45 26.25
C SER A 688 10.58 -24.51 25.77
N LEU A 689 11.43 -25.04 26.64
CA LEU A 689 12.31 -26.17 26.30
C LEU A 689 11.48 -27.37 25.83
N LEU A 690 10.39 -27.66 26.54
CA LEU A 690 9.44 -28.70 26.18
C LEU A 690 8.87 -28.47 24.78
N MET A 691 8.47 -27.23 24.48
CA MET A 691 7.92 -26.89 23.18
C MET A 691 8.95 -27.04 22.06
N HIS A 692 10.19 -26.63 22.32
CA HIS A 692 11.30 -26.80 21.39
C HIS A 692 11.56 -28.28 21.06
N TRP A 693 11.54 -29.16 22.07
CA TRP A 693 11.68 -30.61 21.86
C TRP A 693 10.52 -31.21 21.07
N ILE A 694 9.29 -30.81 21.38
CA ILE A 694 8.08 -31.26 20.67
C ILE A 694 8.14 -30.88 19.19
N LYS A 695 8.47 -29.60 18.89
CA LYS A 695 8.58 -29.10 17.52
C LYS A 695 9.72 -29.82 16.76
N GLY A 696 10.86 -30.02 17.41
CA GLY A 696 11.97 -30.79 16.85
C GLY A 696 11.58 -32.23 16.51
N ARG A 697 10.88 -32.93 17.42
CA ARG A 697 10.40 -34.29 17.21
C ARG A 697 9.41 -34.34 16.04
N SER A 698 8.46 -33.41 16.00
CA SER A 698 7.48 -33.32 14.92
C SER A 698 8.14 -33.10 13.56
N HIS A 699 9.10 -32.18 13.47
CA HIS A 699 9.85 -31.92 12.24
C HIS A 699 10.61 -33.18 11.78
N PHE A 700 11.24 -33.90 12.70
CA PHE A 700 11.94 -35.15 12.37
C PHE A 700 10.98 -36.24 11.88
N LEU A 701 9.82 -36.41 12.54
CA LEU A 701 8.79 -37.38 12.15
C LEU A 701 8.24 -37.12 10.74
N GLN A 702 8.03 -35.85 10.38
CA GLN A 702 7.53 -35.47 9.05
C GLN A 702 8.53 -35.80 7.93
N GLY A 703 9.84 -35.70 8.18
CA GLY A 703 10.88 -36.06 7.19
C GLY A 703 11.16 -37.57 7.06
N LEU A 704 10.74 -38.36 8.05
CA LEU A 704 11.07 -39.80 8.14
C LEU A 704 10.56 -40.64 6.94
N PRO A 705 9.33 -40.44 6.39
CA PRO A 705 8.86 -41.22 5.25
C PRO A 705 9.71 -41.03 3.99
N GLN A 706 10.13 -39.79 3.71
CA GLN A 706 11.01 -39.49 2.57
C GLN A 706 12.40 -40.10 2.77
N LEU A 707 12.95 -39.99 3.97
CA LEU A 707 14.19 -40.68 4.35
C LEU A 707 14.07 -42.19 4.12
N ARG A 708 12.99 -42.83 4.58
CA ARG A 708 12.74 -44.28 4.37
C ARG A 708 12.73 -44.67 2.89
N GLN A 709 12.14 -43.85 2.03
CA GLN A 709 12.08 -44.11 0.58
C GLN A 709 13.43 -43.94 -0.13
N MET A 710 14.27 -43.02 0.35
CA MET A 710 15.57 -42.71 -0.25
C MET A 710 16.73 -43.53 0.32
N THR A 711 16.52 -44.34 1.36
CA THR A 711 17.59 -45.09 2.05
C THR A 711 17.87 -46.42 1.35
N PRO A 712 19.10 -46.67 0.85
CA PRO A 712 19.51 -47.97 0.30
C PRO A 712 19.36 -49.12 1.31
N GLY A 713 19.19 -50.34 0.81
CA GLY A 713 19.05 -51.58 1.62
C GLY A 713 20.11 -51.75 2.72
N GLU A 714 21.35 -51.38 2.42
CA GLU A 714 22.52 -51.50 3.29
C GLU A 714 22.49 -50.54 4.51
N LEU A 715 21.67 -49.49 4.46
CA LEU A 715 21.53 -48.48 5.52
C LEU A 715 20.25 -48.68 6.36
N HIS A 716 19.57 -49.83 6.27
CA HIS A 716 18.41 -50.15 7.12
C HIS A 716 18.75 -50.17 8.63
N GLY A 717 20.01 -50.42 9.00
CA GLY A 717 20.47 -50.28 10.38
C GLY A 717 20.41 -48.84 10.91
N GLU A 718 20.49 -47.83 10.03
CA GLU A 718 20.33 -46.41 10.39
C GLU A 718 18.86 -46.07 10.68
N LEU A 719 17.91 -46.69 9.97
CA LEU A 719 16.47 -46.54 10.24
C LEU A 719 16.11 -47.02 11.65
N GLN A 720 16.70 -48.14 12.08
CA GLN A 720 16.52 -48.66 13.44
C GLN A 720 17.10 -47.71 14.51
N ARG A 721 18.21 -47.01 14.21
CA ARG A 721 18.75 -45.97 15.10
C ARG A 721 17.81 -44.77 15.24
N PHE A 722 17.12 -44.38 14.16
CA PHE A 722 16.13 -43.29 14.22
C PHE A 722 14.89 -43.66 15.04
N GLU A 723 14.45 -44.91 15.00
CA GLU A 723 13.34 -45.39 15.83
C GLU A 723 13.70 -45.38 17.32
N ILE A 724 14.90 -45.86 17.66
CA ILE A 724 15.44 -45.79 19.03
C ILE A 724 15.55 -44.33 19.49
N MET A 725 16.05 -43.44 18.64
CA MET A 725 16.16 -42.02 18.94
C MET A 725 14.79 -41.37 19.21
N LEU A 726 13.76 -41.71 18.43
CA LEU A 726 12.40 -41.22 18.63
C LEU A 726 11.80 -41.71 19.96
N GLU A 727 12.10 -42.95 20.35
CA GLU A 727 11.69 -43.49 21.65
C GLU A 727 12.39 -42.75 22.80
N HIS A 728 13.70 -42.52 22.70
CA HIS A 728 14.43 -41.70 23.67
C HIS A 728 13.86 -40.29 23.78
N TRP A 729 13.48 -39.67 22.66
CA TRP A 729 12.87 -38.35 22.62
C TRP A 729 11.51 -38.34 23.33
N HIS A 730 10.67 -39.34 23.08
CA HIS A 730 9.37 -39.52 23.72
C HIS A 730 9.50 -39.66 25.24
N GLN A 731 10.40 -40.53 25.70
CA GLN A 731 10.69 -40.74 27.12
C GLN A 731 11.23 -39.47 27.78
N ALA A 732 12.13 -38.74 27.11
CA ALA A 732 12.69 -37.48 27.60
C ALA A 732 11.60 -36.40 27.75
N ILE A 733 10.64 -36.32 26.81
CA ILE A 733 9.48 -35.42 26.92
C ILE A 733 8.66 -35.78 28.15
N GLY A 734 8.28 -37.06 28.33
CA GLY A 734 7.52 -37.51 29.49
C GLY A 734 8.23 -37.19 30.82
N LEU A 735 9.54 -37.35 30.87
CA LEU A 735 10.36 -37.00 32.02
C LEU A 735 10.35 -35.50 32.32
N LEU A 736 10.52 -34.65 31.29
CA LEU A 736 10.52 -33.19 31.44
C LEU A 736 9.16 -32.68 31.93
N VAL A 737 8.06 -33.25 31.42
CA VAL A 737 6.69 -32.92 31.83
C VAL A 737 6.51 -33.15 33.34
N GLN A 738 7.02 -34.26 33.87
CA GLN A 738 6.91 -34.58 35.31
C GLN A 738 7.81 -33.71 36.19
N LYS A 739 9.04 -33.39 35.73
CA LYS A 739 10.03 -32.67 36.53
C LYS A 739 9.91 -31.15 36.44
N ALA A 740 9.33 -30.62 35.37
CA ALA A 740 9.18 -29.20 35.12
C ALA A 740 7.77 -28.83 34.61
N PRO A 741 6.71 -29.05 35.41
CA PRO A 741 5.32 -28.87 34.96
C PRO A 741 4.99 -27.44 34.52
N LYS A 742 5.71 -26.42 35.00
CA LYS A 742 5.55 -25.03 34.53
C LYS A 742 5.77 -24.88 33.01
N GLN A 743 6.56 -25.76 32.39
CA GLN A 743 6.78 -25.77 30.94
C GLN A 743 5.51 -26.02 30.12
N LEU A 744 4.50 -26.69 30.72
CA LEU A 744 3.26 -27.10 30.04
C LEU A 744 2.37 -25.92 29.63
N ASN A 745 2.47 -24.81 30.36
CA ASN A 745 1.60 -23.64 30.19
C ASN A 745 2.39 -22.41 29.70
N ILE A 746 3.63 -22.60 29.24
CA ILE A 746 4.39 -21.56 28.54
C ILE A 746 4.03 -21.66 27.06
N ALA A 747 3.29 -20.66 26.58
CA ALA A 747 2.87 -20.59 25.19
C ALA A 747 3.89 -19.83 24.32
N ASP A 748 3.97 -20.24 23.06
CA ASP A 748 4.80 -19.58 22.07
C ASP A 748 4.20 -18.22 21.64
N TYR A 749 4.82 -17.56 20.67
CA TYR A 749 4.39 -16.32 20.05
C TYR A 749 3.03 -16.42 19.33
N LYS A 750 2.65 -17.60 18.81
CA LYS A 750 1.32 -17.91 18.29
C LYS A 750 0.33 -18.34 19.39
N LYS A 751 0.72 -18.20 20.66
CA LYS A 751 -0.01 -18.63 21.87
C LYS A 751 -0.30 -20.15 21.90
N GLN A 752 0.43 -20.95 21.13
CA GLN A 752 0.28 -22.41 21.14
C GLN A 752 0.95 -23.01 22.38
N THR A 753 0.33 -24.04 22.95
CA THR A 753 0.86 -24.77 24.12
C THR A 753 1.40 -26.15 23.73
N PRO A 754 2.30 -26.75 24.55
CA PRO A 754 2.70 -28.15 24.43
C PRO A 754 1.54 -29.13 24.28
N LEU A 755 0.46 -28.94 25.04
CA LEU A 755 -0.72 -29.80 24.98
C LEU A 755 -1.43 -29.71 23.63
N MET A 756 -1.55 -28.52 23.04
CA MET A 756 -2.13 -28.34 21.70
C MET A 756 -1.34 -29.09 20.63
N LEU A 757 0.00 -28.96 20.62
CA LEU A 757 0.82 -29.63 19.60
C LEU A 757 0.84 -31.15 19.78
N MET A 758 0.79 -31.68 21.01
CA MET A 758 0.67 -33.13 21.23
C MET A 758 -0.71 -33.68 20.89
N ALA A 759 -1.76 -32.91 21.16
CA ALA A 759 -3.11 -33.24 20.73
C ALA A 759 -3.21 -33.28 19.19
N GLU A 760 -2.60 -32.32 18.50
CA GLU A 760 -2.51 -32.25 17.04
C GLU A 760 -1.68 -33.40 16.45
N ALA A 761 -0.54 -33.74 17.06
CA ALA A 761 0.32 -34.87 16.65
C ALA A 761 -0.28 -36.25 16.95
N GLY A 762 -1.34 -36.30 17.76
CA GLY A 762 -2.05 -37.52 18.13
C GLY A 762 -1.37 -38.40 19.17
N ASP A 763 -0.43 -37.84 19.94
CA ASP A 763 0.31 -38.56 20.97
C ASP A 763 -0.50 -38.67 22.27
N THR A 764 -1.47 -39.59 22.28
CA THR A 764 -2.43 -39.71 23.39
C THR A 764 -1.77 -40.01 24.74
N GLU A 765 -0.66 -40.74 24.75
CA GLU A 765 0.06 -41.05 25.99
C GLU A 765 0.61 -39.76 26.60
N LEU A 766 1.35 -38.97 25.83
CA LEU A 766 1.88 -37.70 26.30
C LEU A 766 0.77 -36.70 26.64
N VAL A 767 -0.33 -36.66 25.88
CA VAL A 767 -1.51 -35.83 26.22
C VAL A 767 -2.04 -36.17 27.62
N ARG A 768 -2.21 -37.45 27.94
CA ARG A 768 -2.66 -37.87 29.28
C ARG A 768 -1.66 -37.52 30.37
N ILE A 769 -0.37 -37.75 30.13
CA ILE A 769 0.71 -37.41 31.08
C ILE A 769 0.73 -35.89 31.32
N MET A 770 0.61 -35.08 30.27
CA MET A 770 0.59 -33.62 30.36
C MET A 770 -0.62 -33.11 31.16
N LEU A 771 -1.81 -33.64 30.90
CA LEU A 771 -3.02 -33.31 31.67
C LEU A 771 -2.85 -33.67 33.16
N GLN A 772 -2.36 -34.87 33.45
CA GLN A 772 -2.08 -35.32 34.83
C GLN A 772 -1.01 -34.45 35.53
N ALA A 773 -0.05 -33.93 34.77
CA ALA A 773 1.01 -33.04 35.27
C ALA A 773 0.58 -31.56 35.38
N GLY A 774 -0.68 -31.24 35.06
CA GLY A 774 -1.24 -29.90 35.24
C GLY A 774 -1.16 -28.98 34.02
N ALA A 775 -1.09 -29.54 32.80
CA ALA A 775 -1.32 -28.76 31.59
C ALA A 775 -2.73 -28.19 31.58
N ASP A 776 -2.86 -26.90 31.24
CA ASP A 776 -4.15 -26.23 31.15
C ASP A 776 -4.79 -26.47 29.76
N PRO A 777 -5.87 -27.29 29.66
CA PRO A 777 -6.55 -27.54 28.39
C PRO A 777 -7.36 -26.35 27.89
N GLU A 778 -7.56 -25.31 28.71
CA GLU A 778 -8.39 -24.15 28.37
C GLU A 778 -7.63 -22.98 27.76
N MET A 779 -6.28 -23.01 27.77
CA MET A 779 -5.48 -22.02 27.06
C MET A 779 -5.86 -22.01 25.58
N GLN A 780 -5.83 -20.82 24.98
CA GLN A 780 -6.22 -20.58 23.59
C GLN A 780 -5.05 -20.01 22.79
N ASP A 781 -4.89 -20.50 21.56
CA ASP A 781 -3.94 -19.94 20.60
C ASP A 781 -4.43 -18.59 20.03
N GLN A 782 -3.69 -18.00 19.08
CA GLN A 782 -4.07 -16.74 18.45
C GLN A 782 -5.41 -16.78 17.71
N GLN A 783 -5.88 -17.95 17.27
CA GLN A 783 -7.17 -18.15 16.63
C GLN A 783 -8.27 -18.52 17.65
N GLY A 784 -7.96 -18.51 18.94
CA GLY A 784 -8.89 -18.90 20.00
C GLY A 784 -9.07 -20.42 20.11
N MET A 785 -8.25 -21.24 19.46
CA MET A 785 -8.37 -22.70 19.53
C MET A 785 -7.72 -23.25 20.82
N THR A 786 -8.40 -24.21 21.45
CA THR A 786 -7.86 -24.98 22.59
C THR A 786 -7.26 -26.31 22.14
N ALA A 787 -6.63 -27.06 23.05
CA ALA A 787 -6.13 -28.41 22.74
C ALA A 787 -7.25 -29.36 22.23
N LEU A 788 -8.48 -29.19 22.71
CA LEU A 788 -9.65 -29.94 22.22
C LEU A 788 -9.96 -29.61 20.76
N HIS A 789 -9.93 -28.32 20.39
CA HIS A 789 -10.09 -27.91 19.00
C HIS A 789 -9.01 -28.54 18.11
N SER A 790 -7.74 -28.54 18.55
CA SER A 790 -6.63 -29.18 17.84
C SER A 790 -6.85 -30.69 17.66
N ALA A 791 -7.24 -31.42 18.70
CA ALA A 791 -7.52 -32.86 18.62
C ALA A 791 -8.68 -33.18 17.66
N ILE A 792 -9.75 -32.37 17.70
CA ILE A 792 -10.92 -32.51 16.83
C ILE A 792 -10.53 -32.25 15.38
N LYS A 793 -9.83 -31.13 15.13
CA LYS A 793 -9.36 -30.72 13.79
C LYS A 793 -8.43 -31.77 13.17
N SER A 794 -7.57 -32.39 13.97
CA SER A 794 -6.68 -33.48 13.53
C SER A 794 -7.32 -34.87 13.51
N ARG A 795 -8.62 -34.97 13.86
CA ARG A 795 -9.40 -36.23 13.89
C ARG A 795 -8.79 -37.34 14.76
N VAL A 796 -8.04 -36.98 15.81
CA VAL A 796 -7.42 -37.96 16.70
C VAL A 796 -8.40 -38.38 17.79
N VAL A 797 -9.21 -39.41 17.50
CA VAL A 797 -10.25 -39.97 18.39
C VAL A 797 -9.77 -40.13 19.83
N ARG A 798 -8.60 -40.75 20.05
CA ARG A 798 -8.09 -41.04 21.39
C ARG A 798 -7.67 -39.79 22.16
N CYS A 799 -7.18 -38.75 21.48
CA CYS A 799 -6.88 -37.46 22.12
C CYS A 799 -8.16 -36.68 22.41
N VAL A 800 -9.17 -36.75 21.53
CA VAL A 800 -10.50 -36.19 21.80
C VAL A 800 -11.08 -36.81 23.07
N ASP A 801 -11.07 -38.13 23.18
CA ASP A 801 -11.54 -38.82 24.39
C ASP A 801 -10.73 -38.40 25.62
N ALA A 802 -9.39 -38.39 25.54
CA ALA A 802 -8.55 -38.00 26.67
C ALA A 802 -8.81 -36.57 27.17
N LEU A 803 -9.11 -35.63 26.26
CA LEU A 803 -9.42 -34.24 26.61
C LEU A 803 -10.85 -34.08 27.13
N LEU A 804 -11.83 -34.77 26.55
CA LEU A 804 -13.23 -34.73 26.98
C LEU A 804 -13.46 -35.47 28.30
N ASP A 805 -12.68 -36.50 28.59
CA ASP A 805 -12.69 -37.22 29.86
C ASP A 805 -11.94 -36.46 30.98
N HIS A 806 -11.17 -35.43 30.63
CA HIS A 806 -10.53 -34.53 31.59
C HIS A 806 -11.48 -33.38 31.96
N PRO A 807 -11.55 -32.98 33.25
CA PRO A 807 -12.36 -31.83 33.66
C PRO A 807 -11.89 -30.55 32.95
N CYS A 808 -12.66 -30.06 31.96
CA CYS A 808 -12.39 -28.82 31.25
C CYS A 808 -13.68 -28.21 30.68
N ARG A 809 -13.63 -26.91 30.38
CA ARG A 809 -14.73 -26.20 29.73
C ARG A 809 -14.84 -26.53 28.24
N LEU A 810 -16.05 -26.92 27.82
CA LEU A 810 -16.39 -27.24 26.42
C LEU A 810 -17.03 -26.07 25.65
N ASP A 811 -17.18 -24.91 26.30
CA ASP A 811 -17.85 -23.72 25.77
C ASP A 811 -16.88 -22.61 25.33
N LYS A 812 -15.57 -22.88 25.29
CA LYS A 812 -14.56 -21.94 24.79
C LYS A 812 -14.70 -21.77 23.29
N LEU A 813 -14.65 -20.51 22.83
CA LEU A 813 -14.89 -20.16 21.43
C LEU A 813 -13.62 -19.67 20.75
N THR A 814 -13.47 -20.02 19.48
CA THR A 814 -12.47 -19.42 18.60
C THR A 814 -12.75 -17.93 18.38
N CYS A 815 -11.80 -17.20 17.76
CA CYS A 815 -11.99 -15.79 17.41
C CYS A 815 -13.22 -15.55 16.51
N ASP A 816 -13.61 -16.55 15.70
CA ASP A 816 -14.82 -16.53 14.85
C ASP A 816 -16.09 -16.99 15.60
N GLY A 817 -16.02 -17.10 16.92
CA GLY A 817 -17.13 -17.55 17.77
C GLY A 817 -17.47 -19.03 17.63
N GLN A 818 -16.61 -19.84 17.01
CA GLN A 818 -16.88 -21.27 16.80
C GLN A 818 -16.65 -22.05 18.09
N SER A 819 -17.60 -22.90 18.47
CA SER A 819 -17.44 -23.86 19.57
C SER A 819 -16.71 -25.14 19.11
N PRO A 820 -16.25 -26.01 20.03
CA PRO A 820 -15.69 -27.30 19.65
C PRO A 820 -16.62 -28.13 18.76
N LEU A 821 -17.95 -27.98 18.93
CA LEU A 821 -18.93 -28.68 18.10
C LEU A 821 -19.00 -28.10 16.69
N HIS A 822 -18.85 -26.79 16.51
CA HIS A 822 -18.69 -26.21 15.17
C HIS A 822 -17.44 -26.77 14.49
N THR A 823 -16.31 -26.87 15.21
CA THR A 823 -15.09 -27.46 14.66
C THR A 823 -15.28 -28.93 14.29
N ALA A 824 -15.96 -29.73 15.12
CA ALA A 824 -16.28 -31.12 14.79
C ALA A 824 -17.20 -31.21 13.56
N ALA A 825 -18.12 -30.25 13.42
CA ALA A 825 -19.07 -30.15 12.33
C ALA A 825 -18.39 -29.97 10.97
N TRP A 826 -17.67 -28.86 10.76
CA TRP A 826 -17.06 -28.59 9.45
C TRP A 826 -15.86 -29.49 9.12
N THR A 827 -15.27 -30.16 10.12
CA THR A 827 -14.19 -31.15 9.91
C THR A 827 -14.71 -32.57 9.66
N GLY A 828 -16.03 -32.79 9.67
CA GLY A 828 -16.61 -34.13 9.46
C GLY A 828 -16.19 -35.13 10.56
N ASN A 829 -15.91 -34.66 11.78
CA ASN A 829 -15.46 -35.51 12.88
C ASN A 829 -16.66 -36.08 13.65
N LEU A 830 -17.28 -37.12 13.07
CA LEU A 830 -18.47 -37.77 13.60
C LEU A 830 -18.32 -38.25 15.06
N HIS A 831 -17.14 -38.75 15.43
CA HIS A 831 -16.87 -39.18 16.79
C HIS A 831 -16.89 -38.02 17.78
N ALA A 832 -16.18 -36.93 17.46
CA ALA A 832 -16.18 -35.72 18.28
C ALA A 832 -17.58 -35.12 18.39
N THR A 833 -18.33 -35.04 17.29
CA THR A 833 -19.73 -34.56 17.29
C THR A 833 -20.58 -35.38 18.26
N ARG A 834 -20.54 -36.71 18.17
CA ARG A 834 -21.31 -37.59 19.06
C ARG A 834 -20.94 -37.38 20.53
N ARG A 835 -19.64 -37.38 20.84
CA ARG A 835 -19.15 -37.21 22.23
C ARG A 835 -19.53 -35.84 22.79
N LEU A 836 -19.37 -34.77 22.00
CA LEU A 836 -19.74 -33.41 22.41
C LEU A 836 -21.24 -33.25 22.62
N LEU A 837 -22.09 -33.83 21.78
CA LEU A 837 -23.55 -33.82 21.97
C LEU A 837 -23.97 -34.58 23.25
N GLN A 838 -23.27 -35.66 23.59
CA GLN A 838 -23.52 -36.41 24.82
C GLN A 838 -23.14 -35.61 26.08
N LEU A 839 -22.02 -34.90 26.04
CA LEU A 839 -21.50 -34.17 27.21
C LEU A 839 -22.06 -32.75 27.34
N ALA A 840 -22.33 -32.08 26.21
CA ALA A 840 -22.74 -30.68 26.14
C ALA A 840 -23.74 -30.45 24.99
N PRO A 841 -24.97 -31.00 25.08
CA PRO A 841 -25.98 -30.91 24.00
C PRO A 841 -26.36 -29.48 23.62
N LYS A 842 -26.22 -28.52 24.56
CA LYS A 842 -26.49 -27.10 24.32
C LYS A 842 -25.62 -26.50 23.20
N LEU A 843 -24.44 -27.06 22.93
CA LEU A 843 -23.55 -26.58 21.87
C LEU A 843 -24.18 -26.73 20.47
N ALA A 844 -25.15 -27.63 20.29
CA ALA A 844 -25.85 -27.83 19.02
C ALA A 844 -26.59 -26.57 18.54
N TRP A 845 -26.95 -25.69 19.49
CA TRP A 845 -27.73 -24.48 19.25
C TRP A 845 -26.92 -23.20 19.44
N GLN A 846 -25.63 -23.33 19.76
CA GLN A 846 -24.75 -22.19 19.89
C GLN A 846 -24.53 -21.56 18.52
N ARG A 847 -24.63 -20.23 18.43
CA ARG A 847 -24.34 -19.50 17.19
C ARG A 847 -22.93 -18.91 17.23
N ASN A 848 -22.23 -19.00 16.11
CA ASN A 848 -20.91 -18.38 15.91
C ASN A 848 -21.01 -16.88 15.58
N SER A 849 -19.89 -16.21 15.29
CA SER A 849 -19.87 -14.77 14.96
C SER A 849 -20.61 -14.42 13.65
N GLN A 850 -20.82 -15.39 12.77
CA GLN A 850 -21.64 -15.25 11.55
C GLN A 850 -23.12 -15.55 11.81
N GLY A 851 -23.49 -15.77 13.07
CA GLY A 851 -24.85 -16.08 13.47
C GLY A 851 -25.31 -17.48 13.10
N MET A 852 -24.44 -18.41 12.71
CA MET A 852 -24.82 -19.78 12.31
C MET A 852 -24.62 -20.78 13.45
N THR A 853 -25.50 -21.79 13.55
CA THR A 853 -25.29 -23.00 14.38
C THR A 853 -24.32 -24.00 13.71
N PRO A 854 -23.84 -25.05 14.41
CA PRO A 854 -23.04 -26.11 13.78
C PRO A 854 -23.71 -26.78 12.59
N LEU A 855 -25.04 -26.98 12.64
CA LEU A 855 -25.82 -27.58 11.55
C LEU A 855 -25.90 -26.62 10.36
N GLU A 856 -26.36 -25.38 10.60
CA GLU A 856 -26.47 -24.34 9.57
C GLU A 856 -25.12 -24.07 8.89
N ARG A 857 -24.00 -24.17 9.64
CA ARG A 857 -22.65 -24.03 9.08
C ARG A 857 -22.30 -25.16 8.11
N ILE A 858 -22.67 -26.40 8.40
CA ILE A 858 -22.46 -27.52 7.46
C ILE A 858 -23.35 -27.37 6.24
N GLU A 859 -24.63 -27.05 6.43
CA GLU A 859 -25.58 -26.83 5.33
C GLU A 859 -25.07 -25.74 4.38
N TYR A 860 -24.59 -24.61 4.93
CA TYR A 860 -23.94 -23.57 4.13
C TYR A 860 -22.75 -24.09 3.30
N LEU A 861 -21.88 -24.93 3.87
CA LEU A 861 -20.74 -25.51 3.15
C LEU A 861 -21.19 -26.48 2.05
N ILE A 862 -22.27 -27.24 2.29
CA ILE A 862 -22.84 -28.16 1.30
C ILE A 862 -23.49 -27.39 0.14
N ASP A 863 -24.20 -26.31 0.45
CA ASP A 863 -24.95 -25.50 -0.51
C ASP A 863 -24.06 -24.52 -1.29
N ASN A 864 -22.85 -24.22 -0.81
CA ASN A 864 -21.88 -23.33 -1.46
C ASN A 864 -20.59 -24.07 -1.82
N PRO A 865 -20.53 -24.75 -2.98
CA PRO A 865 -19.38 -25.58 -3.38
C PRO A 865 -18.06 -24.81 -3.44
N GLN A 866 -18.08 -23.52 -3.81
CA GLN A 866 -16.89 -22.67 -3.82
C GLN A 866 -16.33 -22.44 -2.41
N ALA A 867 -17.18 -22.27 -1.39
CA ALA A 867 -16.75 -22.11 -0.01
C ALA A 867 -16.15 -23.43 0.53
N LEU A 868 -16.69 -24.57 0.12
CA LEU A 868 -16.12 -25.88 0.43
C LEU A 868 -14.77 -26.09 -0.25
N ILE A 869 -14.64 -25.76 -1.55
CA ILE A 869 -13.38 -25.84 -2.29
C ILE A 869 -12.31 -24.99 -1.62
N HIS A 870 -12.61 -23.72 -1.30
CA HIS A 870 -11.67 -22.85 -0.59
C HIS A 870 -11.25 -23.43 0.77
N LEU A 871 -12.18 -24.01 1.53
CA LEU A 871 -11.86 -24.66 2.80
C LEU A 871 -10.96 -25.88 2.60
N VAL A 872 -11.22 -26.69 1.56
CA VAL A 872 -10.39 -27.84 1.18
C VAL A 872 -8.99 -27.38 0.81
N GLU A 873 -8.85 -26.39 -0.07
CA GLU A 873 -7.56 -25.84 -0.49
C GLU A 873 -6.75 -25.31 0.71
N GLU A 874 -7.38 -24.60 1.64
CA GLU A 874 -6.70 -24.09 2.84
C GLU A 874 -6.25 -25.22 3.78
N LEU A 875 -7.06 -26.28 3.94
CA LEU A 875 -6.68 -27.44 4.75
C LEU A 875 -5.59 -28.28 4.08
N GLU A 876 -5.64 -28.46 2.76
CA GLU A 876 -4.62 -29.14 1.97
C GLU A 876 -3.29 -28.41 2.03
N ARG A 877 -3.30 -27.07 1.92
CA ARG A 877 -2.11 -26.22 2.10
C ARG A 877 -1.47 -26.40 3.47
N GLN A 878 -2.28 -26.69 4.50
CA GLN A 878 -1.82 -26.99 5.85
C GLN A 878 -1.47 -28.48 6.06
N GLY A 879 -1.57 -29.34 5.02
CA GLY A 879 -1.32 -30.79 5.10
C GLY A 879 -2.35 -31.54 5.95
N ARG A 880 -3.59 -31.06 6.01
CA ARG A 880 -4.65 -31.56 6.90
C ARG A 880 -5.73 -32.34 6.14
N HIS A 881 -6.48 -33.16 6.87
CA HIS A 881 -7.60 -33.92 6.33
C HIS A 881 -8.79 -33.01 6.01
N CYS A 882 -9.32 -33.13 4.80
CA CYS A 882 -10.51 -32.42 4.35
C CYS A 882 -11.75 -33.29 4.53
N ALA A 883 -12.81 -32.75 5.13
CA ALA A 883 -14.07 -33.48 5.30
C ALA A 883 -14.68 -33.80 3.92
N THR A 884 -15.05 -35.05 3.71
CA THR A 884 -15.80 -35.45 2.50
C THR A 884 -17.24 -34.97 2.61
N LYS A 885 -17.90 -34.77 1.47
CA LYS A 885 -19.34 -34.44 1.44
C LYS A 885 -20.19 -35.46 2.19
N VAL A 886 -19.82 -36.74 2.15
CA VAL A 886 -20.49 -37.81 2.90
C VAL A 886 -20.33 -37.64 4.40
N GLU A 887 -19.12 -37.36 4.89
CA GLU A 887 -18.88 -37.11 6.31
C GLU A 887 -19.62 -35.86 6.82
N LEU A 888 -19.71 -34.82 5.99
CA LEU A 888 -20.49 -33.63 6.33
C LEU A 888 -21.99 -33.95 6.44
N LEU A 889 -22.54 -34.74 5.51
CA LEU A 889 -23.94 -35.21 5.57
C LEU A 889 -24.21 -36.06 6.81
N ASP A 890 -23.32 -37.00 7.14
CA ASP A 890 -23.46 -37.85 8.33
C ASP A 890 -23.47 -37.02 9.63
N VAL A 891 -22.66 -35.96 9.69
CA VAL A 891 -22.65 -35.05 10.84
C VAL A 891 -23.88 -34.15 10.86
N ALA A 892 -24.35 -33.66 9.71
CA ALA A 892 -25.60 -32.90 9.61
C ALA A 892 -26.80 -33.73 10.10
N ASP A 893 -26.92 -34.98 9.65
CA ASP A 893 -27.95 -35.93 10.11
C ASP A 893 -27.91 -36.17 11.62
N MET A 894 -26.72 -36.16 12.22
CA MET A 894 -26.56 -36.30 13.66
C MET A 894 -26.99 -35.03 14.42
N LEU A 895 -26.61 -33.86 13.92
CA LEU A 895 -26.95 -32.57 14.53
C LEU A 895 -28.45 -32.27 14.41
N ALA A 896 -29.09 -32.62 13.29
CA ALA A 896 -30.53 -32.47 13.08
C ALA A 896 -31.37 -33.30 14.07
N LYS A 897 -30.80 -34.38 14.62
CA LYS A 897 -31.45 -35.24 15.63
C LYS A 897 -31.24 -34.74 17.08
N ALA A 898 -30.43 -33.71 17.30
CA ALA A 898 -30.27 -33.11 18.62
C ALA A 898 -31.53 -32.30 18.95
N GLU A 899 -32.36 -32.78 19.88
CA GLU A 899 -33.59 -32.07 20.26
C GLU A 899 -33.27 -30.73 20.98
N PRO A 900 -34.10 -29.69 20.80
CA PRO A 900 -33.98 -28.47 21.60
C PRO A 900 -34.26 -28.80 23.06
N THR A 901 -33.27 -28.56 23.93
CA THR A 901 -33.51 -28.67 25.37
C THR A 901 -34.47 -27.56 25.78
N PRO A 902 -35.61 -27.84 26.42
CA PRO A 902 -36.52 -26.80 26.87
C PRO A 902 -35.77 -25.89 27.85
N THR A 903 -35.68 -24.61 27.50
CA THR A 903 -35.14 -23.54 28.36
C THR A 903 -35.98 -23.47 29.63
N GLY A 904 -35.39 -23.84 30.76
CA GLY A 904 -35.90 -23.57 32.10
C GLY A 904 -35.39 -22.24 32.63
#